data_AF-A0A6P0RHF2-F1
#
_entry.id   AF-A0A6P0RHF2-F1
#
_cell.length_a   1.000
_cell.length_b   1.000
_cell.length_c   1.000
_cell.angle_alpha   90.00
_cell.angle_beta   90.00
_cell.angle_gamma   90.00
#
_symmetry.space_group_name_H-M   'P 1'
#
loop_
_entity.id
_entity.type
_entity.pdbx_description
1 polymer ?
#
loop_
_entity_poly.entity_id
_entity_poly.type
_entity_poly.pdbx_seq_one_letter_code
_entity_poly.pdbx_strand_id
1 'polypeptide(L)'
;MIQKIILWLVLVAVVVTGWLLLPSAFWQYVFFLRIPLFMGVLLFALPFLATGPLKSMLKNLFVLRNAGQIALTILGATVAGIAVTFVVAIILGGAPARFGVPELLGVSSILGGARSRFGVPELPGVFSSKVWYYVLAIALALPTTWTVFELSKEEMDKKKRLTGLFLGVSSGLIFLFLFKLIRKFISVDKIPDLNKWLVKAVSFLTQNSKGAGYINNGILNDNHFDALVFFIVLFAIYIIAFKLFMPSSLPDQKRQEPPALLYVMLLISVSVLLLGSLTFFFDYSRISVLFFWVALAATIYRLLSVDHYFTLKDAPEQSEEQKNLMALLKKRLEKQNLEEPLAKETVVVVCASGGGIQASGWTAQVLTGLQEELGESFTKAIGLISSVSGGSVGAMYYLDSFTEQGFPPTSESEKIFEGATANSLDAVGWGLAYPDLWRVILLPFLPDILTPQVRDRGIAIEKDWQGHMKTPERPKTLADWRTEVEAGNIPLPVLNATLIDNGWRLLITPAKFPNPDQKKFFDFNSLYPGKDIDVVTGARLSATFPYISPICRADDRIADSGDGKIANDHVADGGYSDNSGFVTALEWLDELLGGEETTPEIKRILILQINPFPETKPKEEPKKEKNRGLFMATIGPLLGLFKVREPILTSRNSTEVELLEQWQKARQDDEQLEIEYFPIFFPSITESFYSAEGEYEPPLSWKLTKKEKDAIRKGWKDIVEKDKSTIKKLKNLWLEKWNMK
;
A
#
# COMPACT_ATOMS: atom_id res chain seq x y z
N MET A 1 17.98 -9.05 41.10
CA MET A 1 16.94 -10.07 40.80
C MET A 1 15.78 -9.98 41.80
N ILE A 2 16.06 -10.05 43.11
CA ILE A 2 15.05 -9.98 44.20
C ILE A 2 14.16 -8.73 44.12
N GLN A 3 14.71 -7.53 43.89
CA GLN A 3 13.91 -6.31 43.72
C GLN A 3 12.93 -6.37 42.55
N LYS A 4 13.30 -7.02 41.43
CA LYS A 4 12.39 -7.21 40.28
C LYS A 4 11.27 -8.19 40.61
N ILE A 5 11.57 -9.25 41.38
CA ILE A 5 10.59 -10.22 41.86
C ILE A 5 9.61 -9.54 42.82
N ILE A 6 10.10 -8.73 43.77
CA ILE A 6 9.26 -7.97 44.69
C ILE A 6 8.37 -6.98 43.91
N LEU A 7 8.92 -6.25 42.94
CA LEU A 7 8.14 -5.34 42.09
C LEU A 7 7.04 -6.09 41.32
N TRP A 8 7.36 -7.28 40.79
CA TRP A 8 6.39 -8.15 40.12
C TRP A 8 5.30 -8.65 41.05
N LEU A 9 5.67 -9.10 42.26
CA LEU A 9 4.71 -9.54 43.28
C LEU A 9 3.81 -8.38 43.72
N VAL A 10 4.35 -7.17 43.87
CA VAL A 10 3.56 -5.96 44.15
C VAL A 10 2.64 -5.64 42.97
N LEU A 11 3.12 -5.70 41.73
CA LEU A 11 2.29 -5.47 40.55
C LEU A 11 1.14 -6.49 40.44
N VAL A 12 1.46 -7.77 40.62
CA VAL A 12 0.46 -8.84 40.65
C VAL A 12 -0.51 -8.63 41.80
N ALA A 13 -0.03 -8.29 43.00
CA ALA A 13 -0.89 -7.97 44.12
C ALA A 13 -1.80 -6.78 43.80
N VAL A 14 -1.30 -5.72 43.15
CA VAL A 14 -2.11 -4.55 42.73
C VAL A 14 -3.13 -4.93 41.66
N VAL A 15 -2.76 -5.74 40.66
CA VAL A 15 -3.66 -6.18 39.59
C VAL A 15 -4.72 -7.12 40.13
N VAL A 16 -4.34 -8.10 40.95
CA VAL A 16 -5.26 -9.05 41.60
C VAL A 16 -6.15 -8.30 42.58
N THR A 17 -5.60 -7.39 43.40
CA THR A 17 -6.39 -6.57 44.32
C THR A 17 -7.33 -5.66 43.53
N GLY A 18 -6.89 -5.03 42.45
CA GLY A 18 -7.74 -4.24 41.55
C GLY A 18 -8.84 -5.09 40.92
N TRP A 19 -8.51 -6.31 40.48
CA TRP A 19 -9.47 -7.28 39.94
C TRP A 19 -10.53 -7.68 40.97
N LEU A 20 -10.11 -7.92 42.21
CA LEU A 20 -10.98 -8.29 43.33
C LEU A 20 -11.79 -7.10 43.88
N LEU A 21 -11.25 -5.87 43.81
CA LEU A 21 -11.91 -4.65 44.27
C LEU A 21 -12.95 -4.12 43.27
N LEU A 22 -12.77 -4.42 41.98
CA LEU A 22 -13.73 -4.04 40.94
C LEU A 22 -14.91 -5.03 40.94
N PRO A 23 -16.16 -4.54 40.92
CA PRO A 23 -17.34 -5.41 40.85
C PRO A 23 -17.25 -6.35 39.64
N SER A 24 -17.73 -7.59 39.77
CA SER A 24 -17.79 -8.55 38.65
C SER A 24 -18.52 -7.98 37.42
N ALA A 25 -19.53 -7.15 37.65
CA ALA A 25 -20.24 -6.40 36.62
C ALA A 25 -19.30 -5.54 35.76
N PHE A 26 -18.29 -4.88 36.35
CA PHE A 26 -17.32 -4.07 35.60
C PHE A 26 -16.60 -4.93 34.55
N TRP A 27 -16.08 -6.09 34.94
CA TRP A 27 -15.36 -7.00 34.03
C TRP A 27 -16.26 -7.60 32.95
N GLN A 28 -17.52 -7.88 33.29
CA GLN A 28 -18.53 -8.30 32.31
C GLN A 28 -18.77 -7.20 31.27
N TYR A 29 -18.91 -5.94 31.68
CA TYR A 29 -19.06 -4.83 30.74
C TYR A 29 -17.81 -4.59 29.90
N VAL A 30 -16.60 -4.71 30.45
CA VAL A 30 -15.35 -4.65 29.67
C VAL A 30 -15.35 -5.74 28.60
N PHE A 31 -15.79 -6.96 28.94
CA PHE A 31 -15.93 -8.04 27.97
C PHE A 31 -16.94 -7.68 26.88
N PHE A 32 -18.15 -7.26 27.20
CA PHE A 32 -19.16 -6.92 26.18
C PHE A 32 -18.74 -5.71 25.33
N LEU A 33 -18.08 -4.71 25.92
CA LEU A 33 -17.59 -3.51 25.25
C LEU A 33 -16.28 -3.69 24.48
N ARG A 34 -15.69 -4.89 24.44
CA ARG A 34 -14.36 -5.12 23.85
C ARG A 34 -14.21 -4.61 22.41
N ILE A 35 -15.23 -4.75 21.57
CA ILE A 35 -15.20 -4.29 20.17
C ILE A 35 -15.20 -2.76 20.07
N PRO A 36 -16.19 -2.03 20.62
CA PRO A 36 -16.16 -0.57 20.57
C PRO A 36 -14.97 0.03 21.35
N LEU A 37 -14.50 -0.61 22.43
CA LEU A 37 -13.28 -0.18 23.12
C LEU A 37 -12.05 -0.31 22.22
N PHE A 38 -11.88 -1.46 21.56
CA PHE A 38 -10.76 -1.67 20.63
C PHE A 38 -10.79 -0.66 19.48
N MET A 39 -11.95 -0.45 18.84
CA MET A 39 -12.11 0.50 17.75
C MET A 39 -11.92 1.95 18.22
N GLY A 40 -12.36 2.29 19.43
CA GLY A 40 -12.11 3.59 20.04
C GLY A 40 -10.63 3.83 20.32
N VAL A 41 -9.93 2.83 20.86
CA VAL A 41 -8.46 2.88 21.05
C VAL A 41 -7.76 3.03 19.70
N LEU A 42 -8.21 2.36 18.65
CA LEU A 42 -7.64 2.48 17.31
C LEU A 42 -7.74 3.91 16.76
N LEU A 43 -8.88 4.59 16.93
CA LEU A 43 -9.06 5.99 16.53
C LEU A 43 -8.08 6.95 17.25
N PHE A 44 -7.72 6.64 18.50
CA PHE A 44 -6.70 7.38 19.26
C PHE A 44 -5.26 6.98 18.92
N ALA A 45 -5.01 5.69 18.71
CA ALA A 45 -3.67 5.14 18.53
C ALA A 45 -3.14 5.41 17.12
N LEU A 46 -4.00 5.36 16.09
CA LEU A 46 -3.56 5.51 14.70
C LEU A 46 -2.82 6.85 14.44
N PRO A 47 -3.32 8.02 14.88
CA PRO A 47 -2.58 9.28 14.71
C PRO A 47 -1.28 9.35 15.51
N PHE A 48 -1.24 8.72 16.70
CA PHE A 48 -0.02 8.62 17.51
C PHE A 48 1.04 7.72 16.85
N LEU A 49 0.63 6.59 16.27
CA LEU A 49 1.52 5.70 15.52
C LEU A 49 2.07 6.41 14.28
N ALA A 50 1.25 7.21 13.60
CA ALA A 50 1.63 7.99 12.42
C ALA A 50 2.59 9.15 12.70
N THR A 51 2.63 9.65 13.94
CA THR A 51 3.54 10.73 14.36
C THR A 51 4.72 10.23 15.18
N GLY A 52 4.69 8.97 15.62
CA GLY A 52 5.71 8.34 16.44
C GLY A 52 6.36 7.12 15.76
N PRO A 53 6.15 5.89 16.26
CA PRO A 53 6.98 4.73 15.90
C PRO A 53 6.78 4.18 14.48
N LEU A 54 5.65 4.46 13.82
CA LEU A 54 5.33 3.99 12.46
C LEU A 54 5.22 5.14 11.47
N LYS A 55 5.95 6.23 11.74
CA LYS A 55 5.89 7.47 10.96
C LYS A 55 6.19 7.25 9.48
N SER A 56 7.25 6.50 9.15
CA SER A 56 7.64 6.22 7.76
C SER A 56 6.54 5.54 6.95
N MET A 57 5.63 4.80 7.60
CA MET A 57 4.52 4.11 6.95
C MET A 57 3.23 4.93 6.93
N LEU A 58 2.89 5.56 8.07
CA LEU A 58 1.55 6.07 8.32
C LEU A 58 1.46 7.60 8.22
N LYS A 59 2.55 8.35 8.31
CA LYS A 59 2.51 9.83 8.29
C LYS A 59 1.78 10.35 7.06
N ASN A 60 2.12 9.84 5.87
CA ASN A 60 1.60 10.35 4.59
C ASN A 60 0.10 10.04 4.40
N LEU A 61 -0.45 9.09 5.16
CA LEU A 61 -1.90 8.87 5.26
C LEU A 61 -2.61 10.12 5.81
N PHE A 62 -1.97 10.88 6.70
CA PHE A 62 -2.52 12.06 7.38
C PHE A 62 -2.16 13.39 6.69
N VAL A 63 -1.26 13.40 5.71
CA VAL A 63 -0.90 14.60 4.94
C VAL A 63 -1.87 14.77 3.77
N LEU A 64 -2.78 15.74 3.83
CA LEU A 64 -3.83 15.91 2.80
C LEU A 64 -3.51 17.04 1.83
N ARG A 65 -3.98 16.93 0.57
CA ARG A 65 -3.57 17.80 -0.55
C ARG A 65 -4.48 19.02 -0.75
N ASN A 66 -5.73 18.95 -0.28
CA ASN A 66 -6.69 20.04 -0.43
C ASN A 66 -7.72 20.11 0.72
N ALA A 67 -8.45 21.22 0.79
CA ALA A 67 -9.45 21.46 1.83
C ALA A 67 -10.60 20.43 1.82
N GLY A 68 -10.97 19.90 0.65
CA GLY A 68 -12.00 18.87 0.51
C GLY A 68 -11.57 17.56 1.15
N GLN A 69 -10.32 17.13 0.97
CA GLN A 69 -9.79 15.93 1.63
C GLN A 69 -9.79 16.08 3.16
N ILE A 70 -9.42 17.25 3.69
CA ILE A 70 -9.54 17.54 5.14
C ILE A 70 -10.99 17.41 5.60
N ALA A 71 -11.92 18.05 4.89
CA ALA A 71 -13.34 18.03 5.23
C ALA A 71 -13.90 16.61 5.26
N LEU A 72 -13.62 15.82 4.22
CA LEU A 72 -14.05 14.42 4.13
C LEU A 72 -13.46 13.55 5.24
N THR A 73 -12.18 13.74 5.57
CA THR A 73 -11.52 12.96 6.63
C THR A 73 -12.12 13.27 8.01
N ILE A 74 -12.37 14.54 8.31
CA ILE A 74 -13.00 14.95 9.58
C ILE A 74 -14.43 14.40 9.67
N LEU A 75 -15.19 14.45 8.56
CA LEU A 75 -16.50 13.81 8.49
C LEU A 75 -16.39 12.31 8.76
N GLY A 76 -15.47 11.61 8.11
CA GLY A 76 -15.23 10.18 8.32
C GLY A 76 -14.87 9.85 9.77
N ALA A 77 -13.95 10.59 10.38
CA ALA A 77 -13.56 10.41 11.78
C ALA A 77 -14.73 10.65 12.75
N THR A 78 -15.58 11.64 12.46
CA THR A 78 -16.80 11.92 13.23
C THR A 78 -17.80 10.77 13.10
N VAL A 79 -18.03 10.27 11.88
CA VAL A 79 -18.89 9.11 11.61
C VAL A 79 -18.38 7.87 12.34
N ALA A 80 -17.07 7.62 12.34
CA ALA A 80 -16.45 6.52 13.08
C ALA A 80 -16.64 6.65 14.60
N GLY A 81 -16.45 7.86 15.14
CA GLY A 81 -16.72 8.15 16.55
C GLY A 81 -18.18 7.92 16.95
N ILE A 82 -19.13 8.30 16.09
CA ILE A 82 -20.56 8.05 16.31
C ILE A 82 -20.86 6.54 16.26
N ALA A 83 -20.32 5.83 15.27
CA ALA A 83 -20.50 4.38 15.12
C ALA A 83 -20.02 3.62 16.36
N VAL A 84 -18.83 3.94 16.87
CA VAL A 84 -18.30 3.39 18.13
C VAL A 84 -19.28 3.65 19.27
N THR A 85 -19.73 4.89 19.39
CA THR A 85 -20.56 5.31 20.52
C THR A 85 -21.97 4.69 20.49
N PHE A 86 -22.55 4.46 19.32
CA PHE A 86 -23.84 3.77 19.20
C PHE A 86 -23.76 2.31 19.63
N VAL A 87 -22.65 1.63 19.33
CA VAL A 87 -22.43 0.26 19.82
C VAL A 87 -22.24 0.25 21.34
N VAL A 88 -21.52 1.22 21.90
CA VAL A 88 -21.45 1.40 23.37
C VAL A 88 -22.86 1.59 23.96
N ALA A 89 -23.69 2.43 23.35
CA ALA A 89 -25.04 2.70 23.81
C ALA A 89 -25.95 1.45 23.76
N ILE A 90 -25.84 0.65 22.69
CA ILE A 90 -26.53 -0.64 22.56
C ILE A 90 -26.14 -1.55 23.74
N ILE A 91 -24.84 -1.70 24.00
CA ILE A 91 -24.37 -2.62 25.03
C ILE A 91 -24.77 -2.11 26.42
N LEU A 92 -24.55 -0.83 26.73
CA LEU A 92 -24.88 -0.27 28.04
C LEU A 92 -26.39 -0.36 28.34
N GLY A 93 -27.23 -0.05 27.36
CA GLY A 93 -28.69 -0.08 27.53
C GLY A 93 -29.33 -1.47 27.41
N GLY A 94 -28.70 -2.39 26.68
CA GLY A 94 -29.27 -3.71 26.38
C GLY A 94 -28.69 -4.87 27.21
N ALA A 95 -27.46 -4.74 27.71
CA ALA A 95 -26.76 -5.81 28.43
C ALA A 95 -27.51 -6.36 29.66
N PRO A 96 -28.15 -5.53 30.52
CA PRO A 96 -28.84 -6.05 31.69
C PRO A 96 -29.95 -7.04 31.34
N ALA A 97 -30.79 -6.66 30.38
CA ALA A 97 -31.86 -7.52 29.88
C ALA A 97 -31.33 -8.70 29.06
N ARG A 98 -30.26 -8.50 28.27
CA ARG A 98 -29.71 -9.53 27.38
C ARG A 98 -28.92 -10.61 28.13
N PHE A 99 -28.04 -10.20 29.02
CA PHE A 99 -27.02 -11.05 29.65
C PHE A 99 -27.24 -11.26 31.14
N GLY A 100 -28.28 -10.66 31.74
CA GLY A 100 -28.57 -10.79 33.17
C GLY A 100 -27.53 -10.12 34.06
N VAL A 101 -26.84 -9.10 33.56
CA VAL A 101 -25.87 -8.32 34.33
C VAL A 101 -26.55 -7.15 35.05
N PRO A 102 -26.03 -6.69 36.20
CA PRO A 102 -26.56 -5.50 36.85
C PRO A 102 -26.50 -4.31 35.90
N GLU A 103 -27.49 -3.41 35.95
CA GLU A 103 -27.38 -2.12 35.29
C GLU A 103 -26.10 -1.44 35.75
N LEU A 104 -25.26 -1.04 34.79
CA LEU A 104 -24.22 -0.07 35.05
C LEU A 104 -24.90 1.28 35.31
N LEU A 105 -25.49 1.45 36.51
CA LEU A 105 -25.86 2.75 37.06
C LEU A 105 -24.67 3.64 36.76
N GLY A 106 -24.85 4.67 35.93
CA GLY A 106 -23.81 5.21 35.05
C GLY A 106 -22.47 5.55 35.72
N VAL A 107 -21.56 6.16 34.96
CA VAL A 107 -20.25 6.59 35.47
C VAL A 107 -20.34 7.34 36.81
N SER A 108 -21.49 7.95 37.14
CA SER A 108 -21.86 8.50 38.46
C SER A 108 -21.85 7.54 39.66
N SER A 109 -22.10 6.23 39.52
CA SER A 109 -22.06 5.26 40.64
C SER A 109 -20.64 4.71 40.87
N ILE A 110 -19.88 4.50 39.80
CA ILE A 110 -18.46 4.09 39.83
C ILE A 110 -17.61 5.27 40.33
N LEU A 111 -17.83 6.47 39.78
CA LEU A 111 -17.29 7.70 40.35
C LEU A 111 -17.93 8.02 41.69
N GLY A 112 -19.15 7.57 42.00
CA GLY A 112 -19.82 7.72 43.30
C GLY A 112 -19.12 6.94 44.42
N GLY A 113 -18.71 5.70 44.12
CA GLY A 113 -17.86 4.89 44.99
C GLY A 113 -16.48 5.52 45.18
N ALA A 114 -15.86 6.02 44.10
CA ALA A 114 -14.62 6.79 44.18
C ALA A 114 -14.80 8.16 44.88
N ARG A 115 -15.96 8.80 44.76
CA ARG A 115 -16.35 10.09 45.35
C ARG A 115 -16.46 10.00 46.87
N SER A 116 -17.03 8.89 47.37
CA SER A 116 -17.05 8.60 48.81
C SER A 116 -15.65 8.37 49.40
N ARG A 117 -14.69 7.96 48.57
CA ARG A 117 -13.30 7.66 48.98
C ARG A 117 -12.28 8.77 48.69
N PHE A 118 -12.52 9.63 47.69
CA PHE A 118 -11.50 10.55 47.13
C PHE A 118 -11.98 11.99 46.86
N GLY A 119 -13.24 12.35 47.20
CA GLY A 119 -13.66 13.76 47.27
C GLY A 119 -13.67 14.55 45.95
N VAL A 120 -14.06 13.93 44.83
CA VAL A 120 -14.11 14.60 43.51
C VAL A 120 -15.43 15.40 43.31
N PRO A 121 -15.40 16.65 42.77
CA PRO A 121 -16.61 17.48 42.56
C PRO A 121 -17.58 16.95 41.48
N GLU A 122 -18.87 17.31 41.58
CA GLU A 122 -19.90 16.95 40.60
C GLU A 122 -19.72 17.65 39.25
N LEU A 123 -19.82 16.89 38.15
CA LEU A 123 -20.08 17.42 36.80
C LEU A 123 -21.58 17.25 36.51
N PRO A 124 -22.39 18.32 36.57
CA PRO A 124 -23.85 18.21 36.41
C PRO A 124 -24.24 17.90 34.96
N GLY A 125 -25.18 16.98 34.77
CA GLY A 125 -26.05 16.93 33.58
C GLY A 125 -25.53 16.26 32.29
N VAL A 126 -24.24 15.89 32.20
CA VAL A 126 -23.71 15.28 30.94
C VAL A 126 -24.15 13.83 30.75
N PHE A 127 -24.33 13.07 31.83
CA PHE A 127 -24.57 11.61 31.78
C PHE A 127 -26.04 11.18 31.88
N SER A 128 -26.99 12.10 32.10
CA SER A 128 -28.43 11.79 32.18
C SER A 128 -29.19 11.95 30.86
N SER A 129 -28.51 12.39 29.79
CA SER A 129 -29.10 12.61 28.46
C SER A 129 -28.30 11.91 27.37
N LYS A 130 -28.90 11.63 26.19
CA LYS A 130 -28.19 11.11 24.99
C LYS A 130 -27.06 12.06 24.48
N VAL A 131 -26.77 13.17 25.17
CA VAL A 131 -25.73 14.15 24.82
C VAL A 131 -24.32 13.59 24.96
N TRP A 132 -24.08 12.72 25.96
CA TRP A 132 -22.75 12.13 26.14
C TRP A 132 -22.28 11.33 24.93
N TYR A 133 -23.22 10.78 24.13
CA TYR A 133 -22.89 10.07 22.90
C TYR A 133 -22.10 10.94 21.92
N TYR A 134 -22.57 12.18 21.74
CA TYR A 134 -21.97 13.12 20.81
C TYR A 134 -20.66 13.69 21.35
N VAL A 135 -20.57 13.91 22.67
CA VAL A 135 -19.32 14.33 23.32
C VAL A 135 -18.23 13.27 23.14
N LEU A 136 -18.54 11.99 23.36
CA LEU A 136 -17.60 10.90 23.17
C LEU A 136 -17.19 10.76 21.69
N ALA A 137 -18.15 10.85 20.77
CA ALA A 137 -17.86 10.80 19.33
C ALA A 137 -16.92 11.92 18.89
N ILE A 138 -17.14 13.16 19.37
CA ILE A 138 -16.24 14.28 19.10
C ILE A 138 -14.86 13.98 19.70
N ALA A 139 -14.79 13.53 20.95
CA ALA A 139 -13.53 13.21 21.61
C ALA A 139 -12.73 12.14 20.85
N LEU A 140 -13.40 11.14 20.28
CA LEU A 140 -12.79 10.10 19.44
C LEU A 140 -12.29 10.63 18.08
N ALA A 141 -12.94 11.66 17.52
CA ALA A 141 -12.56 12.26 16.24
C ALA A 141 -11.43 13.30 16.35
N LEU A 142 -11.23 13.89 17.53
CA LEU A 142 -10.26 14.97 17.77
C LEU A 142 -8.80 14.59 17.43
N PRO A 143 -8.26 13.42 17.81
CA PRO A 143 -6.88 13.07 17.50
C PRO A 143 -6.58 13.04 16.00
N THR A 144 -7.48 12.43 15.22
CA THR A 144 -7.40 12.41 13.76
C THR A 144 -7.53 13.81 13.18
N THR A 145 -8.51 14.59 13.64
CA THR A 145 -8.74 15.97 13.20
C THR A 145 -7.51 16.84 13.41
N TRP A 146 -6.93 16.79 14.61
CA TRP A 146 -5.72 17.53 14.96
C TRP A 146 -4.54 17.13 14.09
N THR A 147 -4.31 15.82 13.96
CA THR A 147 -3.14 15.29 13.24
C THR A 147 -3.19 15.62 11.75
N VAL A 148 -4.37 15.50 11.13
CA VAL A 148 -4.59 15.93 9.74
C VAL A 148 -4.34 17.43 9.58
N PHE A 149 -4.88 18.24 10.49
CA PHE A 149 -4.70 19.69 10.43
C PHE A 149 -3.21 20.08 10.55
N GLU A 150 -2.47 19.44 11.45
CA GLU A 150 -1.06 19.75 11.67
C GLU A 150 -0.15 19.24 10.56
N LEU A 151 -0.31 17.99 10.10
CA LEU A 151 0.56 17.40 9.09
C LEU A 151 0.28 17.94 7.67
N SER A 152 -0.96 18.32 7.36
CA SER A 152 -1.31 18.88 6.05
C SER A 152 -0.69 20.26 5.77
N LYS A 153 0.01 20.88 6.73
CA LYS A 153 0.78 22.11 6.49
C LYS A 153 1.92 21.93 5.48
N GLU A 154 2.28 20.68 5.19
CA GLU A 154 3.29 20.33 4.18
C GLU A 154 2.79 20.55 2.75
N GLU A 155 1.49 20.47 2.52
CA GLU A 155 0.88 20.57 1.18
C GLU A 155 0.12 21.88 0.96
N MET A 156 -0.39 22.49 2.03
CA MET A 156 -1.28 23.64 1.90
C MET A 156 -1.14 24.67 3.01
N ASP A 157 -1.50 25.90 2.69
CA ASP A 157 -1.44 27.06 3.57
C ASP A 157 -2.47 26.98 4.71
N LYS A 158 -2.27 27.83 5.73
CA LYS A 158 -3.16 27.88 6.90
C LYS A 158 -4.62 28.19 6.52
N LYS A 159 -4.85 29.04 5.50
CA LYS A 159 -6.20 29.41 5.06
C LYS A 159 -6.96 28.20 4.52
N LYS A 160 -6.38 27.43 3.59
CA LYS A 160 -7.02 26.21 3.05
C LYS A 160 -7.26 25.16 4.14
N ARG A 161 -6.33 25.01 5.10
CA ARG A 161 -6.53 24.10 6.25
C ARG A 161 -7.70 24.51 7.13
N LEU A 162 -7.82 25.80 7.45
CA LEU A 162 -8.97 26.33 8.22
C LEU A 162 -10.28 26.16 7.45
N THR A 163 -10.29 26.38 6.14
CA THR A 163 -11.47 26.12 5.30
C THR A 163 -11.85 24.64 5.36
N GLY A 164 -10.89 23.72 5.22
CA GLY A 164 -11.14 22.28 5.32
C GLY A 164 -11.68 21.86 6.69
N LEU A 165 -11.13 22.43 7.77
CA LEU A 165 -11.63 22.22 9.14
C LEU A 165 -13.07 22.69 9.29
N PHE A 166 -13.37 23.92 8.86
CA PHE A 166 -14.71 24.50 8.93
C PHE A 166 -15.72 23.67 8.13
N LEU A 167 -15.37 23.29 6.90
CA LEU A 167 -16.21 22.45 6.06
C LEU A 167 -16.42 21.07 6.69
N GLY A 168 -15.37 20.42 7.21
CA GLY A 168 -15.47 19.11 7.85
C GLY A 168 -16.37 19.11 9.09
N VAL A 169 -16.19 20.08 9.99
CA VAL A 169 -17.05 20.24 11.18
C VAL A 169 -18.49 20.54 10.77
N SER A 170 -18.70 21.44 9.82
CA SER A 170 -20.03 21.79 9.31
C SER A 170 -20.72 20.58 8.66
N SER A 171 -20.02 19.82 7.82
CA SER A 171 -20.52 18.59 7.21
C SER A 171 -20.86 17.53 8.27
N GLY A 172 -20.07 17.41 9.34
CA GLY A 172 -20.38 16.53 10.47
C GLY A 172 -21.67 16.93 11.20
N LEU A 173 -21.87 18.22 11.45
CA LEU A 173 -23.10 18.75 12.06
C LEU A 173 -24.32 18.56 11.15
N ILE A 174 -24.17 18.81 9.84
CA ILE A 174 -25.22 18.57 8.84
C ILE A 174 -25.57 17.09 8.79
N PHE A 175 -24.58 16.20 8.76
CA PHE A 175 -24.80 14.76 8.79
C PHE A 175 -25.58 14.34 10.04
N LEU A 176 -25.20 14.84 11.22
CA LEU A 176 -25.93 14.58 12.47
C LEU A 176 -27.37 15.12 12.44
N PHE A 177 -27.59 16.30 11.88
CA PHE A 177 -28.91 16.88 11.71
C PHE A 177 -29.78 16.04 10.77
N LEU A 178 -29.24 15.65 9.60
CA LEU A 178 -29.94 14.80 8.63
C LEU A 178 -30.25 13.43 9.21
N PHE A 179 -29.31 12.81 9.93
CA PHE A 179 -29.55 11.56 10.64
C PHE A 179 -30.71 11.69 11.63
N LYS A 180 -30.70 12.72 12.48
CA LYS A 180 -31.80 12.95 13.45
C LYS A 180 -33.14 13.20 12.76
N LEU A 181 -33.13 13.92 11.64
CA LEU A 181 -34.31 14.19 10.83
C LEU A 181 -34.88 12.89 10.24
N ILE A 182 -34.04 12.08 9.59
CA ILE A 182 -34.40 10.77 9.02
C ILE A 182 -34.94 9.84 10.12
N ARG A 183 -34.25 9.74 11.25
CA ARG A 183 -34.70 8.96 12.43
C ARG A 183 -36.08 9.38 12.92
N LYS A 184 -36.38 10.69 12.94
CA LYS A 184 -37.69 11.23 13.32
C LYS A 184 -38.79 10.93 12.30
N PHE A 185 -38.44 10.78 11.02
CA PHE A 185 -39.38 10.41 9.95
C PHE A 185 -39.67 8.90 9.93
N ILE A 186 -38.66 8.07 10.09
CA ILE A 186 -38.77 6.59 10.05
C ILE A 186 -39.24 6.01 11.40
N SER A 187 -39.44 6.84 12.43
CA SER A 187 -39.74 6.43 13.81
C SER A 187 -40.79 5.33 13.89
N VAL A 188 -40.49 4.34 14.71
CA VAL A 188 -41.28 3.12 14.90
C VAL A 188 -42.71 3.44 15.37
N ASP A 189 -42.88 4.54 16.13
CA ASP A 189 -44.18 5.04 16.58
C ASP A 189 -45.07 5.57 15.44
N LYS A 190 -44.47 5.97 14.31
CA LYS A 190 -45.16 6.55 13.15
C LYS A 190 -45.45 5.53 12.06
N ILE A 191 -44.73 4.40 12.04
CA ILE A 191 -44.89 3.34 11.04
C ILE A 191 -45.10 2.00 11.77
N PRO A 192 -46.33 1.71 12.24
CA PRO A 192 -46.61 0.52 13.06
C PRO A 192 -46.25 -0.80 12.38
N ASP A 193 -46.38 -0.89 11.05
CA ASP A 193 -46.06 -2.11 10.31
C ASP A 193 -44.54 -2.36 10.24
N LEU A 194 -43.73 -1.30 10.21
CA LEU A 194 -42.27 -1.41 10.33
C LEU A 194 -41.89 -1.95 11.70
N ASN A 195 -42.53 -1.48 12.78
CA ASN A 195 -42.30 -2.03 14.12
C ASN A 195 -42.59 -3.53 14.17
N LYS A 196 -43.78 -3.92 13.71
CA LYS A 196 -44.22 -5.33 13.73
C LYS A 196 -43.23 -6.20 12.96
N TRP A 197 -42.77 -5.73 11.80
CA TRP A 197 -41.79 -6.44 10.99
C TRP A 197 -40.44 -6.58 11.70
N LEU A 198 -39.90 -5.49 12.26
CA LEU A 198 -38.62 -5.50 12.99
C LEU A 198 -38.68 -6.40 14.22
N VAL A 199 -39.73 -6.30 15.02
CA VAL A 199 -39.96 -7.14 16.21
C VAL A 199 -40.08 -8.61 15.81
N LYS A 200 -40.79 -8.92 14.72
CA LYS A 200 -40.90 -10.28 14.20
C LYS A 200 -39.54 -10.81 13.72
N ALA A 201 -38.77 -10.01 12.99
CA ALA A 201 -37.44 -10.37 12.51
C ALA A 201 -36.46 -10.63 13.67
N VAL A 202 -36.41 -9.73 14.66
CA VAL A 202 -35.58 -9.91 15.86
C VAL A 202 -36.01 -11.12 16.66
N SER A 203 -37.32 -11.33 16.85
CA SER A 203 -37.85 -12.50 17.58
C SER A 203 -37.52 -13.80 16.85
N PHE A 204 -37.58 -13.80 15.51
CA PHE A 204 -37.19 -14.93 14.68
C PHE A 204 -35.68 -15.24 14.78
N LEU A 205 -34.83 -14.22 14.78
CA LEU A 205 -33.37 -14.41 14.91
C LEU A 205 -32.96 -14.83 16.33
N THR A 206 -33.69 -14.36 17.34
CA THR A 206 -33.33 -14.57 18.75
C THR A 206 -34.04 -15.76 19.41
N GLN A 207 -34.97 -16.41 18.71
CA GLN A 207 -35.79 -17.60 19.06
C GLN A 207 -36.00 -17.85 20.57
N ASN A 208 -34.94 -18.27 21.26
CA ASN A 208 -34.92 -18.68 22.67
C ASN A 208 -34.94 -17.52 23.71
N SER A 209 -34.58 -16.29 23.34
CA SER A 209 -34.43 -15.18 24.31
C SER A 209 -35.54 -14.12 24.23
N LYS A 210 -36.58 -14.34 23.41
CA LYS A 210 -37.67 -13.38 23.12
C LYS A 210 -37.19 -11.94 22.83
N GLY A 211 -36.01 -11.80 22.21
CA GLY A 211 -35.41 -10.49 21.91
C GLY A 211 -35.04 -9.64 23.14
N ALA A 212 -34.79 -10.23 24.31
CA ALA A 212 -34.31 -9.50 25.48
C ALA A 212 -33.07 -8.63 25.13
N GLY A 213 -33.08 -7.37 25.56
CA GLY A 213 -32.08 -6.35 25.19
C GLY A 213 -32.32 -5.67 23.84
N TYR A 214 -32.98 -6.34 22.90
CA TYR A 214 -33.36 -5.77 21.60
C TYR A 214 -34.75 -5.15 21.60
N ILE A 215 -35.71 -5.69 22.36
CA ILE A 215 -37.11 -5.27 22.38
C ILE A 215 -37.46 -4.72 23.76
N ASN A 216 -38.11 -3.56 23.81
CA ASN A 216 -38.68 -2.97 25.01
C ASN A 216 -40.17 -2.69 24.77
N ASN A 217 -41.06 -3.25 25.61
CA ASN A 217 -42.51 -3.07 25.51
C ASN A 217 -43.12 -3.34 24.12
N GLY A 218 -42.62 -4.36 23.40
CA GLY A 218 -43.11 -4.71 22.06
C GLY A 218 -42.65 -3.77 20.94
N ILE A 219 -41.66 -2.92 21.21
CA ILE A 219 -41.01 -2.02 20.25
C ILE A 219 -39.51 -2.30 20.24
N LEU A 220 -38.83 -2.14 19.10
CA LEU A 220 -37.37 -2.21 19.06
C LEU A 220 -36.77 -1.15 20.00
N ASN A 221 -35.78 -1.55 20.81
CA ASN A 221 -35.07 -0.67 21.71
C ASN A 221 -34.50 0.54 20.95
N ASP A 222 -34.70 1.73 21.51
CA ASP A 222 -34.28 3.01 20.96
C ASP A 222 -32.83 3.04 20.45
N ASN A 223 -31.89 2.42 21.19
CA ASN A 223 -30.48 2.41 20.81
C ASN A 223 -30.21 1.50 19.61
N HIS A 224 -30.91 0.36 19.53
CA HIS A 224 -30.85 -0.52 18.35
C HIS A 224 -31.49 0.14 17.13
N PHE A 225 -32.60 0.85 17.33
CA PHE A 225 -33.25 1.58 16.25
C PHE A 225 -32.39 2.74 15.74
N ASP A 226 -31.77 3.52 16.63
CA ASP A 226 -30.85 4.60 16.29
C ASP A 226 -29.66 4.07 15.46
N ALA A 227 -29.07 2.95 15.90
CA ALA A 227 -27.96 2.30 15.18
C ALA A 227 -28.39 1.72 13.82
N LEU A 228 -29.60 1.16 13.72
CA LEU A 228 -30.14 0.64 12.46
C LEU A 228 -30.34 1.76 11.43
N VAL A 229 -30.99 2.87 11.83
CA VAL A 229 -31.16 4.03 10.94
C VAL A 229 -29.80 4.60 10.53
N PHE A 230 -28.86 4.68 11.47
CA PHE A 230 -27.50 5.13 11.18
C PHE A 230 -26.78 4.24 10.18
N PHE A 231 -26.88 2.91 10.37
CA PHE A 231 -26.31 1.95 9.44
C PHE A 231 -26.90 2.10 8.04
N ILE A 232 -28.22 2.29 7.90
CA ILE A 232 -28.86 2.51 6.60
C ILE A 232 -28.35 3.79 5.93
N VAL A 233 -28.27 4.90 6.68
CA VAL A 233 -27.75 6.17 6.15
C VAL A 233 -26.28 6.04 5.74
N LEU A 234 -25.46 5.41 6.60
CA LEU A 234 -24.05 5.16 6.32
C LEU A 234 -23.86 4.25 5.11
N PHE A 235 -24.67 3.19 4.99
CA PHE A 235 -24.65 2.27 3.87
C PHE A 235 -25.03 2.96 2.56
N ALA A 236 -26.05 3.82 2.57
CA ALA A 236 -26.41 4.63 1.40
C ALA A 236 -25.25 5.56 0.97
N ILE A 237 -24.63 6.26 1.93
CA ILE A 237 -23.44 7.10 1.67
C ILE A 237 -22.29 6.27 1.12
N TYR A 238 -22.05 5.10 1.70
CA TYR A 238 -20.99 4.18 1.28
C TYR A 238 -21.20 3.70 -0.17
N ILE A 239 -22.42 3.33 -0.58
CA ILE A 239 -22.72 2.95 -1.97
C ILE A 239 -22.63 4.14 -2.94
N ILE A 240 -23.03 5.35 -2.52
CA ILE A 240 -22.87 6.56 -3.33
C ILE A 240 -21.38 6.89 -3.51
N ALA A 241 -20.61 6.85 -2.43
CA ALA A 241 -19.18 7.11 -2.43
C ALA A 241 -18.41 6.09 -3.28
N PHE A 242 -18.82 4.81 -3.24
CA PHE A 242 -18.30 3.77 -4.12
C PHE A 242 -18.37 4.17 -5.60
N LYS A 243 -19.56 4.60 -6.08
CA LYS A 243 -19.75 4.99 -7.49
C LYS A 243 -19.06 6.29 -7.85
N LEU A 244 -19.10 7.28 -6.95
CA LEU A 244 -18.57 8.61 -7.20
C LEU A 244 -17.04 8.63 -7.26
N PHE A 245 -16.39 7.77 -6.48
CA PHE A 245 -14.95 7.78 -6.27
C PHE A 245 -14.25 6.53 -6.80
N MET A 246 -14.90 5.78 -7.69
CA MET A 246 -14.31 4.63 -8.36
C MET A 246 -13.04 5.06 -9.12
N PRO A 247 -11.89 4.40 -8.88
CA PRO A 247 -10.67 4.64 -9.62
C PRO A 247 -10.91 4.51 -11.12
N SER A 248 -10.38 5.45 -11.90
CA SER A 248 -10.52 5.50 -13.35
C SER A 248 -9.19 5.87 -13.96
N SER A 249 -8.92 5.47 -15.20
CA SER A 249 -7.71 5.87 -15.93
C SER A 249 -7.76 7.30 -16.47
N LEU A 250 -8.69 8.15 -16.01
CA LEU A 250 -8.74 9.56 -16.41
C LEU A 250 -7.50 10.30 -15.89
N PRO A 251 -7.01 11.37 -16.54
CA PRO A 251 -5.90 12.16 -15.99
C PRO A 251 -6.24 12.83 -14.66
N ASP A 252 -5.24 12.99 -13.79
CA ASP A 252 -5.32 13.49 -12.42
C ASP A 252 -6.11 14.80 -12.25
N GLN A 253 -5.96 15.74 -13.18
CA GLN A 253 -6.64 17.04 -13.14
C GLN A 253 -8.18 16.94 -13.18
N LYS A 254 -8.71 15.79 -13.62
CA LYS A 254 -10.16 15.52 -13.70
C LYS A 254 -10.65 14.65 -12.54
N ARG A 255 -9.77 14.15 -11.68
CA ARG A 255 -10.13 13.24 -10.59
C ARG A 255 -10.35 13.98 -9.28
N GLN A 256 -11.47 13.69 -8.62
CA GLN A 256 -11.69 14.08 -7.22
C GLN A 256 -11.51 12.83 -6.35
N GLU A 257 -10.28 12.59 -5.90
CA GLU A 257 -9.98 11.41 -5.07
C GLU A 257 -10.13 11.75 -3.58
N PRO A 258 -11.01 11.04 -2.86
CA PRO A 258 -11.03 11.07 -1.41
C PRO A 258 -9.72 10.50 -0.85
N PRO A 259 -9.26 11.02 0.29
CA PRO A 259 -8.01 10.56 0.86
C PRO A 259 -8.17 9.14 1.40
N ALA A 260 -7.11 8.32 1.30
CA ALA A 260 -7.05 6.96 1.86
C ALA A 260 -7.54 6.87 3.32
N LEU A 261 -7.28 7.91 4.12
CA LEU A 261 -7.68 8.00 5.51
C LEU A 261 -9.21 8.02 5.70
N LEU A 262 -9.99 8.59 4.76
CA LEU A 262 -11.45 8.49 4.77
C LEU A 262 -11.90 7.03 4.74
N TYR A 263 -11.31 6.22 3.86
CA TYR A 263 -11.64 4.81 3.71
C TYR A 263 -11.28 4.01 4.96
N VAL A 264 -10.17 4.33 5.63
CA VAL A 264 -9.84 3.75 6.95
C VAL A 264 -10.92 4.10 7.98
N MET A 265 -11.40 5.35 8.03
CA MET A 265 -12.48 5.74 8.94
C MET A 265 -13.80 5.03 8.62
N LEU A 266 -14.13 4.84 7.34
CA LEU A 266 -15.29 4.08 6.90
C LEU A 266 -15.19 2.61 7.31
N LEU A 267 -14.03 1.98 7.12
CA LEU A 267 -13.77 0.61 7.54
C LEU A 267 -13.92 0.45 9.06
N ILE A 268 -13.41 1.38 9.86
CA ILE A 268 -13.63 1.39 11.32
C ILE A 268 -15.13 1.49 11.64
N SER A 269 -15.85 2.38 10.95
CA SER A 269 -17.28 2.60 11.15
C SER A 269 -18.13 1.35 10.85
N VAL A 270 -17.89 0.72 9.70
CA VAL A 270 -18.59 -0.50 9.29
C VAL A 270 -18.21 -1.67 10.21
N SER A 271 -16.93 -1.83 10.52
CA SER A 271 -16.43 -2.92 11.37
C SER A 271 -16.99 -2.84 12.78
N VAL A 272 -17.03 -1.64 13.41
CA VAL A 272 -17.57 -1.53 14.77
C VAL A 272 -19.07 -1.82 14.81
N LEU A 273 -19.84 -1.33 13.84
CA LEU A 273 -21.29 -1.58 13.76
C LEU A 273 -21.57 -3.07 13.54
N LEU A 274 -20.87 -3.70 12.59
CA LEU A 274 -21.06 -5.10 12.24
C LEU A 274 -20.59 -6.01 13.37
N LEU A 275 -19.31 -5.92 13.76
CA LEU A 275 -18.74 -6.79 14.79
C LEU A 275 -19.39 -6.53 16.15
N GLY A 276 -19.70 -5.28 16.47
CA GLY A 276 -20.38 -4.91 17.71
C GLY A 276 -21.79 -5.51 17.81
N SER A 277 -22.57 -5.41 16.74
CA SER A 277 -23.91 -6.01 16.67
C SER A 277 -23.85 -7.54 16.73
N LEU A 278 -22.88 -8.15 16.06
CA LEU A 278 -22.64 -9.59 16.11
C LEU A 278 -22.21 -10.06 17.50
N THR A 279 -21.37 -9.31 18.21
CA THR A 279 -21.00 -9.65 19.60
C THR A 279 -22.21 -9.57 20.51
N PHE A 280 -23.05 -8.53 20.39
CA PHE A 280 -24.26 -8.42 21.19
C PHE A 280 -25.24 -9.60 20.94
N PHE A 281 -25.26 -10.12 19.70
CA PHE A 281 -26.03 -11.30 19.34
C PHE A 281 -25.43 -12.61 19.89
N PHE A 282 -24.17 -12.91 19.54
CA PHE A 282 -23.51 -14.18 19.77
C PHE A 282 -22.99 -14.37 21.20
N ASP A 283 -22.68 -13.30 21.93
CA ASP A 283 -22.22 -13.40 23.32
C ASP A 283 -23.27 -14.00 24.24
N TYR A 284 -24.55 -13.86 23.89
CA TYR A 284 -25.66 -14.49 24.60
C TYR A 284 -25.54 -16.02 24.57
N SER A 285 -25.20 -16.55 23.39
CA SER A 285 -24.97 -17.98 23.15
C SER A 285 -23.53 -18.39 23.44
N ARG A 286 -22.68 -17.47 23.92
CA ARG A 286 -21.24 -17.67 24.18
C ARG A 286 -20.46 -18.15 22.95
N ILE A 287 -20.91 -17.79 21.75
CA ILE A 287 -20.20 -18.08 20.50
C ILE A 287 -19.19 -16.97 20.25
N SER A 288 -17.92 -17.33 20.07
CA SER A 288 -16.88 -16.35 19.74
C SER A 288 -17.10 -15.81 18.33
N VAL A 289 -17.30 -14.49 18.23
CA VAL A 289 -17.44 -13.80 16.93
C VAL A 289 -16.18 -13.94 16.08
N LEU A 290 -15.00 -13.96 16.70
CA LEU A 290 -13.74 -14.19 15.98
C LEU A 290 -13.73 -15.60 15.35
N PHE A 291 -14.11 -16.62 16.12
CA PHE A 291 -14.19 -17.99 15.59
C PHE A 291 -15.21 -18.09 14.46
N PHE A 292 -16.39 -17.48 14.63
CA PHE A 292 -17.41 -17.43 13.59
C PHE A 292 -16.86 -16.80 12.29
N TRP A 293 -16.16 -15.67 12.39
CA TRP A 293 -15.56 -15.01 11.22
C TRP A 293 -14.45 -15.82 10.57
N VAL A 294 -13.57 -16.44 11.34
CA VAL A 294 -12.52 -17.31 10.81
C VAL A 294 -13.13 -18.52 10.11
N ALA A 295 -14.15 -19.16 10.70
CA ALA A 295 -14.85 -20.28 10.11
C ALA A 295 -15.60 -19.87 8.83
N LEU A 296 -16.28 -18.73 8.85
CA LEU A 296 -16.96 -18.17 7.68
C LEU A 296 -15.98 -17.87 6.55
N ALA A 297 -14.89 -17.17 6.84
CA ALA A 297 -13.84 -16.89 5.86
C ALA A 297 -13.24 -18.18 5.30
N ALA A 298 -12.82 -19.13 6.15
CA ALA A 298 -12.28 -20.42 5.70
C ALA A 298 -13.27 -21.19 4.82
N THR A 299 -14.57 -21.15 5.15
CA THR A 299 -15.64 -21.80 4.37
C THR A 299 -15.81 -21.12 3.01
N ILE A 300 -15.86 -19.79 2.99
CA ILE A 300 -15.99 -19.00 1.74
C ILE A 300 -14.81 -19.27 0.82
N TYR A 301 -13.57 -19.15 1.33
CA TYR A 301 -12.37 -19.36 0.52
C TYR A 301 -12.27 -20.80 0.00
N ARG A 302 -12.65 -21.79 0.82
CA ARG A 302 -12.62 -23.20 0.42
C ARG A 302 -13.70 -23.59 -0.57
N LEU A 303 -14.93 -23.09 -0.40
CA LEU A 303 -16.07 -23.50 -1.23
C LEU A 303 -16.21 -22.67 -2.51
N LEU A 304 -15.72 -21.43 -2.50
CA LEU A 304 -15.95 -20.47 -3.59
C LEU A 304 -14.64 -20.06 -4.29
N SER A 305 -13.52 -20.73 -3.99
CA SER A 305 -12.19 -20.51 -4.61
C SER A 305 -11.83 -19.04 -4.73
N VAL A 306 -12.06 -18.30 -3.64
CA VAL A 306 -11.87 -16.85 -3.59
C VAL A 306 -10.37 -16.56 -3.65
N ASP A 307 -9.97 -15.75 -4.63
CA ASP A 307 -8.58 -15.36 -4.83
C ASP A 307 -8.51 -13.93 -5.40
N HIS A 308 -7.29 -13.42 -5.59
CA HIS A 308 -6.98 -12.20 -6.31
C HIS A 308 -6.38 -12.51 -7.68
N TYR A 309 -6.70 -11.69 -8.67
CA TYR A 309 -6.46 -12.04 -10.06
C TYR A 309 -5.87 -10.88 -10.86
N PHE A 310 -4.98 -11.21 -11.80
CA PHE A 310 -4.61 -10.32 -12.89
C PHE A 310 -5.11 -10.83 -14.25
N THR A 311 -5.39 -9.91 -15.16
CA THR A 311 -6.03 -10.23 -16.44
C THR A 311 -4.98 -10.58 -17.48
N LEU A 312 -5.13 -11.76 -18.09
CA LEU A 312 -4.42 -12.14 -19.31
C LEU A 312 -5.24 -11.71 -20.54
N LYS A 313 -4.53 -11.34 -21.61
CA LYS A 313 -5.08 -11.09 -22.95
C LYS A 313 -4.47 -12.10 -23.91
N ASP A 314 -5.13 -12.33 -25.04
CA ASP A 314 -4.51 -13.10 -26.12
C ASP A 314 -3.45 -12.24 -26.81
N ALA A 315 -2.26 -12.82 -26.98
CA ALA A 315 -1.21 -12.16 -27.74
C ALA A 315 -1.57 -12.19 -29.24
N PRO A 316 -1.20 -11.16 -30.01
CA PRO A 316 -1.28 -11.23 -31.47
C PRO A 316 -0.47 -12.43 -32.00
N GLU A 317 -0.95 -13.04 -33.09
CA GLU A 317 -0.37 -14.26 -33.71
C GLU A 317 1.13 -14.05 -33.96
N GLN A 318 1.97 -14.91 -33.36
CA GLN A 318 3.42 -14.73 -33.33
C GLN A 318 4.07 -15.34 -34.58
N SER A 319 5.05 -14.66 -35.17
CA SER A 319 6.03 -15.37 -36.02
C SER A 319 6.92 -16.20 -35.09
N GLU A 320 6.95 -17.52 -35.31
CA GLU A 320 7.69 -18.53 -34.52
C GLU A 320 9.18 -18.21 -34.26
N GLU A 321 9.79 -17.33 -35.05
CA GLU A 321 11.20 -16.96 -34.91
C GLU A 321 11.38 -15.81 -33.91
N GLN A 322 11.23 -16.10 -32.61
CA GLN A 322 11.63 -15.15 -31.57
C GLN A 322 13.13 -14.90 -31.65
N LYS A 323 13.50 -13.67 -32.02
CA LYS A 323 14.89 -13.24 -32.17
C LYS A 323 15.67 -13.46 -30.86
N ASN A 324 16.85 -14.05 -30.96
CA ASN A 324 17.79 -14.18 -29.84
C ASN A 324 18.10 -12.79 -29.22
N LEU A 325 18.35 -12.74 -27.92
CA LEU A 325 18.67 -11.55 -27.13
C LEU A 325 19.79 -10.70 -27.77
N MET A 326 20.80 -11.34 -28.37
CA MET A 326 21.87 -10.64 -29.12
C MET A 326 21.33 -9.84 -30.31
N ALA A 327 20.36 -10.38 -31.05
CA ALA A 327 19.76 -9.67 -32.19
C ALA A 327 18.92 -8.47 -31.75
N LEU A 328 18.23 -8.57 -30.59
CA LEU A 328 17.51 -7.45 -29.99
C LEU A 328 18.48 -6.34 -29.57
N LEU A 329 19.58 -6.72 -28.91
CA LEU A 329 20.62 -5.77 -28.52
C LEU A 329 21.24 -5.10 -29.74
N LYS A 330 21.58 -5.84 -30.80
CA LYS A 330 22.13 -5.28 -32.03
C LYS A 330 21.21 -4.22 -32.64
N LYS A 331 19.91 -4.52 -32.73
CA LYS A 331 18.90 -3.55 -33.20
C LYS A 331 18.82 -2.32 -32.31
N ARG A 332 19.01 -2.47 -31.00
CA ARG A 332 19.09 -1.34 -30.08
C ARG A 332 20.34 -0.48 -30.33
N LEU A 333 21.52 -1.09 -30.47
CA LEU A 333 22.79 -0.38 -30.66
C LEU A 333 22.86 0.34 -32.01
N GLU A 334 22.15 -0.14 -33.04
CA GLU A 334 22.00 0.57 -34.32
C GLU A 334 21.45 2.00 -34.13
N LYS A 335 20.63 2.27 -33.10
CA LYS A 335 20.08 3.61 -32.82
C LYS A 335 21.10 4.61 -32.31
N GLN A 336 22.28 4.17 -31.85
CA GLN A 336 23.31 5.08 -31.36
C GLN A 336 23.78 6.05 -32.46
N ASN A 337 23.81 5.59 -33.73
CA ASN A 337 24.22 6.39 -34.89
C ASN A 337 25.58 7.11 -34.70
N LEU A 338 26.53 6.48 -33.99
CA LEU A 338 27.86 7.04 -33.74
C LEU A 338 28.86 6.63 -34.82
N GLU A 339 29.74 7.54 -35.24
CA GLU A 339 30.77 7.23 -36.27
C GLU A 339 31.87 6.32 -35.72
N GLU A 340 32.24 6.50 -34.45
CA GLU A 340 33.29 5.74 -33.76
C GLU A 340 32.91 4.27 -33.53
N PRO A 341 33.71 3.28 -33.99
CA PRO A 341 33.41 1.86 -33.85
C PRO A 341 33.26 1.40 -32.40
N LEU A 342 34.17 1.80 -31.51
CA LEU A 342 34.13 1.44 -30.07
C LEU A 342 32.90 2.01 -29.35
N ALA A 343 32.36 3.12 -29.85
CA ALA A 343 31.17 3.72 -29.30
C ALA A 343 29.93 2.85 -29.60
N LYS A 344 29.82 2.35 -30.83
CA LYS A 344 28.77 1.40 -31.25
C LYS A 344 28.79 0.07 -30.49
N GLU A 345 29.94 -0.29 -29.94
CA GLU A 345 30.18 -1.52 -29.17
C GLU A 345 30.04 -1.29 -27.64
N THR A 346 29.47 -0.14 -27.24
CA THR A 346 29.23 0.21 -25.83
C THR A 346 27.78 -0.07 -25.42
N VAL A 347 27.61 -0.85 -24.35
CA VAL A 347 26.30 -1.24 -23.79
C VAL A 347 26.17 -0.73 -22.36
N VAL A 348 25.02 -0.12 -22.06
CA VAL A 348 24.63 0.25 -20.70
C VAL A 348 23.59 -0.72 -20.17
N VAL A 349 23.82 -1.22 -18.97
CA VAL A 349 22.95 -2.13 -18.23
C VAL A 349 22.47 -1.43 -16.97
N VAL A 350 21.15 -1.23 -16.85
CA VAL A 350 20.56 -0.55 -15.69
C VAL A 350 19.91 -1.58 -14.77
N CYS A 351 20.28 -1.54 -13.50
CA CYS A 351 19.66 -2.26 -12.40
C CYS A 351 18.91 -1.26 -11.50
N ALA A 352 17.59 -1.31 -11.47
CA ALA A 352 16.74 -0.37 -10.72
C ALA A 352 16.10 -1.04 -9.50
N SER A 353 16.61 -0.70 -8.31
CA SER A 353 16.23 -1.39 -7.08
C SER A 353 14.82 -1.06 -6.58
N GLY A 354 14.23 -2.01 -5.86
CA GLY A 354 12.92 -1.89 -5.25
C GLY A 354 12.85 -0.93 -4.06
N GLY A 355 11.66 -0.35 -3.85
CA GLY A 355 11.42 0.49 -2.69
C GLY A 355 10.19 1.37 -2.66
N GLY A 356 9.08 0.88 -3.21
CA GLY A 356 7.84 1.64 -3.29
C GLY A 356 8.01 2.95 -4.06
N ILE A 357 7.19 3.95 -3.72
CA ILE A 357 7.13 5.20 -4.47
C ILE A 357 8.43 6.01 -4.47
N GLN A 358 9.26 5.92 -3.40
CA GLN A 358 10.58 6.56 -3.37
C GLN A 358 11.47 5.98 -4.48
N ALA A 359 11.45 4.66 -4.66
CA ALA A 359 12.21 4.01 -5.72
C ALA A 359 11.70 4.37 -7.10
N SER A 360 10.38 4.41 -7.28
CA SER A 360 9.75 4.86 -8.52
C SER A 360 10.22 6.26 -8.91
N GLY A 361 10.12 7.23 -7.99
CA GLY A 361 10.56 8.60 -8.23
C GLY A 361 12.08 8.73 -8.45
N TRP A 362 12.89 8.00 -7.69
CA TRP A 362 14.35 8.05 -7.83
C TRP A 362 14.83 7.43 -9.15
N THR A 363 14.29 6.28 -9.54
CA THR A 363 14.60 5.64 -10.83
C THR A 363 14.24 6.55 -12.00
N ALA A 364 13.04 7.13 -11.99
CA ALA A 364 12.63 8.10 -12.99
C ALA A 364 13.60 9.30 -13.05
N GLN A 365 13.92 9.91 -11.90
CA GLN A 365 14.79 11.08 -11.81
C GLN A 365 16.24 10.80 -12.26
N VAL A 366 16.80 9.64 -11.92
CA VAL A 366 18.16 9.27 -12.30
C VAL A 366 18.24 8.98 -13.80
N LEU A 367 17.27 8.28 -14.37
CA LEU A 367 17.29 7.95 -15.81
C LEU A 367 17.12 9.19 -16.69
N THR A 368 16.18 10.08 -16.35
CA THR A 368 16.03 11.35 -17.09
C THR A 368 17.20 12.29 -16.85
N GLY A 369 17.69 12.38 -15.61
CA GLY A 369 18.84 13.20 -15.27
C GLY A 369 20.13 12.74 -15.95
N LEU A 370 20.40 11.43 -16.03
CA LEU A 370 21.58 10.93 -16.75
C LEU A 370 21.54 11.25 -18.24
N GLN A 371 20.36 11.21 -18.87
CA GLN A 371 20.21 11.67 -20.25
C GLN A 371 20.52 13.16 -20.40
N GLU A 372 20.07 13.99 -19.46
CA GLU A 372 20.37 15.43 -19.46
C GLU A 372 21.88 15.69 -19.29
N GLU A 373 22.56 14.89 -18.49
CA GLU A 373 23.97 15.07 -18.14
C GLU A 373 24.97 14.41 -19.12
N LEU A 374 24.57 13.33 -19.79
CA LEU A 374 25.42 12.53 -20.68
C LEU A 374 24.98 12.57 -22.15
N GLY A 375 23.81 13.15 -22.44
CA GLY A 375 23.24 13.24 -23.77
C GLY A 375 22.40 12.02 -24.17
N GLU A 376 21.81 12.09 -25.37
CA GLU A 376 20.98 11.01 -25.93
C GLU A 376 21.78 9.74 -26.22
N SER A 377 23.10 9.87 -26.45
CA SER A 377 24.02 8.75 -26.69
C SER A 377 23.97 7.75 -25.53
N PHE A 378 23.88 8.24 -24.29
CA PHE A 378 23.68 7.43 -23.10
C PHE A 378 22.41 6.60 -23.17
N THR A 379 21.26 7.24 -23.40
CA THR A 379 19.97 6.54 -23.46
C THR A 379 19.95 5.51 -24.57
N LYS A 380 20.47 5.86 -25.76
CA LYS A 380 20.57 4.96 -26.92
C LYS A 380 21.49 3.76 -26.65
N ALA A 381 22.48 3.89 -25.77
CA ALA A 381 23.37 2.81 -25.37
C ALA A 381 22.78 1.88 -24.30
N ILE A 382 21.66 2.23 -23.66
CA ILE A 382 20.95 1.31 -22.76
C ILE A 382 20.47 0.10 -23.57
N GLY A 383 20.98 -1.08 -23.21
CA GLY A 383 20.57 -2.36 -23.77
C GLY A 383 19.53 -3.08 -22.91
N LEU A 384 19.64 -2.96 -21.59
CA LEU A 384 18.77 -3.62 -20.61
C LEU A 384 18.39 -2.66 -19.48
N ILE A 385 17.12 -2.69 -19.06
CA ILE A 385 16.66 -2.17 -17.78
C ILE A 385 16.05 -3.32 -16.97
N SER A 386 16.83 -3.87 -16.04
CA SER A 386 16.36 -4.84 -15.04
C SER A 386 15.89 -4.08 -13.81
N SER A 387 14.61 -4.20 -13.48
CA SER A 387 13.97 -3.38 -12.45
C SER A 387 13.13 -4.22 -11.50
N VAL A 388 12.92 -3.72 -10.29
CA VAL A 388 12.19 -4.42 -9.23
C VAL A 388 11.24 -3.49 -8.50
N SER A 389 10.04 -3.95 -8.17
CA SER A 389 9.07 -3.26 -7.31
C SER A 389 8.84 -1.79 -7.76
N GLY A 390 8.99 -0.83 -6.85
CA GLY A 390 8.94 0.60 -7.16
C GLY A 390 9.87 1.03 -8.30
N GLY A 391 11.05 0.42 -8.44
CA GLY A 391 11.96 0.68 -9.57
C GLY A 391 11.35 0.28 -10.91
N SER A 392 10.54 -0.78 -10.96
CA SER A 392 9.77 -1.15 -12.16
C SER A 392 8.69 -0.14 -12.52
N VAL A 393 8.06 0.49 -11.52
CA VAL A 393 7.08 1.55 -11.75
C VAL A 393 7.76 2.80 -12.33
N GLY A 394 8.92 3.19 -11.79
CA GLY A 394 9.71 4.30 -12.35
C GLY A 394 10.20 4.02 -13.77
N ALA A 395 10.71 2.81 -14.01
CA ALA A 395 11.16 2.37 -15.34
C ALA A 395 10.00 2.33 -16.35
N MET A 396 8.81 1.88 -15.94
CA MET A 396 7.61 1.89 -16.78
C MET A 396 7.30 3.31 -17.28
N TYR A 397 7.25 4.32 -16.41
CA TYR A 397 6.98 5.70 -16.82
C TYR A 397 8.08 6.26 -17.71
N TYR A 398 9.34 5.92 -17.45
CA TYR A 398 10.47 6.32 -18.30
C TYR A 398 10.34 5.74 -19.72
N LEU A 399 10.06 4.44 -19.83
CA LEU A 399 9.92 3.71 -21.10
C LEU A 399 8.68 4.11 -21.89
N ASP A 400 7.58 4.44 -21.22
CA ASP A 400 6.34 4.87 -21.87
C ASP A 400 6.52 6.18 -22.68
N SER A 401 7.44 7.04 -22.23
CA SER A 401 7.76 8.31 -22.89
C SER A 401 8.72 8.20 -24.08
N PHE A 402 9.24 7.01 -24.40
CA PHE A 402 10.13 6.82 -25.56
C PHE A 402 9.43 7.12 -26.88
N THR A 403 10.24 7.45 -27.88
CA THR A 403 9.85 7.69 -29.27
C THR A 403 10.65 6.78 -30.19
N GLU A 404 10.30 6.75 -31.48
CA GLU A 404 11.05 6.01 -32.52
C GLU A 404 12.54 6.43 -32.63
N GLN A 405 12.90 7.59 -32.07
CA GLN A 405 14.28 8.08 -32.01
C GLN A 405 15.17 7.32 -31.02
N GLY A 406 14.59 6.46 -30.17
CA GLY A 406 15.35 5.63 -29.23
C GLY A 406 15.50 6.20 -27.83
N PHE A 407 14.88 7.35 -27.52
CA PHE A 407 14.94 8.03 -26.23
C PHE A 407 13.67 8.87 -25.97
N PRO A 408 13.36 9.21 -24.70
CA PRO A 408 12.28 10.13 -24.36
C PRO A 408 12.72 11.59 -24.57
N PRO A 409 11.85 12.49 -25.08
CA PRO A 409 12.18 13.90 -25.18
C PRO A 409 12.44 14.51 -23.80
N THR A 410 13.48 15.34 -23.67
CA THR A 410 13.82 16.02 -22.40
C THR A 410 12.68 16.89 -21.87
N SER A 411 11.78 17.39 -22.74
CA SER A 411 10.57 18.11 -22.32
C SER A 411 9.57 17.24 -21.54
N GLU A 412 9.68 15.92 -21.60
CA GLU A 412 8.82 14.97 -20.89
C GLU A 412 9.40 14.54 -19.53
N SER A 413 10.64 14.93 -19.17
CA SER A 413 11.30 14.58 -17.90
C SER A 413 10.40 14.87 -16.68
N GLU A 414 9.74 16.02 -16.66
CA GLU A 414 8.84 16.41 -15.57
C GLU A 414 7.59 15.53 -15.51
N LYS A 415 6.99 15.17 -16.66
CA LYS A 415 5.80 14.30 -16.67
C LYS A 415 6.13 12.88 -16.23
N ILE A 416 7.29 12.36 -16.64
CA ILE A 416 7.80 11.06 -16.19
C ILE A 416 7.93 11.07 -14.66
N PHE A 417 8.53 12.11 -14.10
CA PHE A 417 8.69 12.25 -12.66
C PHE A 417 7.35 12.42 -11.92
N GLU A 418 6.42 13.21 -12.47
CA GLU A 418 5.09 13.41 -11.90
C GLU A 418 4.29 12.10 -11.86
N GLY A 419 4.31 11.31 -12.95
CA GLY A 419 3.68 9.99 -13.01
C GLY A 419 4.32 9.00 -12.04
N ALA A 420 5.66 8.92 -12.03
CA ALA A 420 6.40 8.03 -11.13
C ALA A 420 6.23 8.35 -9.64
N THR A 421 5.82 9.58 -9.31
CA THR A 421 5.60 10.05 -7.93
C THR A 421 4.13 10.34 -7.61
N ALA A 422 3.20 9.91 -8.46
CA ALA A 422 1.77 10.11 -8.26
C ALA A 422 1.26 9.39 -7.00
N ASN A 423 0.20 9.93 -6.39
CA ASN A 423 -0.36 9.33 -5.18
C ASN A 423 -1.33 8.20 -5.53
N SER A 424 -0.95 6.98 -5.21
CA SER A 424 -1.79 5.81 -5.44
C SER A 424 -2.37 5.20 -4.16
N LEU A 425 -2.04 5.77 -3.01
CA LEU A 425 -2.57 5.32 -1.72
C LEU A 425 -4.09 5.52 -1.63
N ASP A 426 -4.63 6.56 -2.28
CA ASP A 426 -6.07 6.85 -2.30
C ASP A 426 -6.84 5.73 -3.05
N ALA A 427 -6.31 5.23 -4.17
CA ALA A 427 -6.87 4.09 -4.91
C ALA A 427 -6.78 2.78 -4.12
N VAL A 428 -5.68 2.53 -3.42
CA VAL A 428 -5.52 1.38 -2.51
C VAL A 428 -6.56 1.42 -1.39
N GLY A 429 -6.76 2.59 -0.78
CA GLY A 429 -7.78 2.78 0.25
C GLY A 429 -9.19 2.49 -0.25
N TRP A 430 -9.52 2.91 -1.48
CA TRP A 430 -10.79 2.59 -2.11
C TRP A 430 -10.93 1.08 -2.33
N GLY A 431 -9.91 0.42 -2.88
CA GLY A 431 -9.92 -1.02 -3.13
C GLY A 431 -10.14 -1.86 -1.85
N LEU A 432 -9.47 -1.47 -0.76
CA LEU A 432 -9.66 -2.09 0.56
C LEU A 432 -11.07 -1.87 1.11
N ALA A 433 -11.60 -0.65 0.98
CA ALA A 433 -12.91 -0.32 1.54
C ALA A 433 -14.06 -0.95 0.79
N TYR A 434 -13.93 -1.23 -0.52
CA TYR A 434 -15.01 -1.75 -1.36
C TYR A 434 -14.75 -3.18 -1.84
N PRO A 435 -14.12 -3.44 -3.00
CA PRO A 435 -14.10 -4.79 -3.58
C PRO A 435 -13.51 -5.84 -2.63
N ASP A 436 -12.46 -5.50 -1.86
CA ASP A 436 -11.85 -6.44 -0.92
C ASP A 436 -12.75 -6.71 0.30
N LEU A 437 -13.38 -5.66 0.85
CA LEU A 437 -14.33 -5.81 1.96
C LEU A 437 -15.53 -6.66 1.53
N TRP A 438 -16.06 -6.42 0.33
CA TRP A 438 -17.19 -7.15 -0.23
C TRP A 438 -16.85 -8.62 -0.47
N ARG A 439 -15.61 -8.89 -0.89
CA ARG A 439 -15.09 -10.25 -1.07
C ARG A 439 -15.12 -11.07 0.23
N VAL A 440 -14.93 -10.43 1.39
CA VAL A 440 -14.92 -11.09 2.70
C VAL A 440 -16.29 -11.12 3.38
N ILE A 441 -17.08 -10.04 3.27
CA ILE A 441 -18.29 -9.83 4.08
C ILE A 441 -19.59 -10.05 3.29
N LEU A 442 -19.55 -9.98 1.97
CA LEU A 442 -20.70 -10.19 1.08
C LEU A 442 -20.53 -11.49 0.27
N LEU A 443 -21.25 -11.57 -0.85
CA LEU A 443 -21.08 -12.63 -1.84
C LEU A 443 -19.74 -12.42 -2.57
N PRO A 444 -18.78 -13.35 -2.48
CA PRO A 444 -17.41 -13.13 -2.97
C PRO A 444 -17.32 -12.98 -4.49
N PHE A 445 -18.35 -13.38 -5.24
CA PHE A 445 -18.47 -13.18 -6.69
C PHE A 445 -18.99 -11.78 -7.08
N LEU A 446 -19.52 -11.01 -6.13
CA LEU A 446 -20.14 -9.71 -6.42
C LEU A 446 -19.15 -8.69 -7.03
N PRO A 447 -17.89 -8.57 -6.56
CA PRO A 447 -16.90 -7.68 -7.19
C PRO A 447 -16.61 -8.06 -8.65
N ASP A 448 -16.55 -9.36 -8.95
CA ASP A 448 -16.27 -9.84 -10.30
C ASP A 448 -17.43 -9.54 -11.27
N ILE A 449 -18.68 -9.50 -10.79
CA ILE A 449 -19.89 -9.22 -11.58
C ILE A 449 -20.17 -7.73 -11.70
N LEU A 450 -20.20 -7.00 -10.58
CA LEU A 450 -20.62 -5.59 -10.57
C LEU A 450 -19.51 -4.65 -11.00
N THR A 451 -18.25 -5.05 -10.76
CA THR A 451 -17.09 -4.17 -10.96
C THR A 451 -15.91 -4.89 -11.62
N PRO A 452 -16.09 -5.51 -12.80
CA PRO A 452 -15.00 -6.27 -13.44
C PRO A 452 -13.77 -5.44 -13.74
N GLN A 453 -13.92 -4.11 -13.87
CA GLN A 453 -12.83 -3.18 -14.19
C GLN A 453 -11.96 -2.79 -12.98
N VAL A 454 -12.39 -3.08 -11.75
CA VAL A 454 -11.73 -2.74 -10.47
C VAL A 454 -12.05 -3.80 -9.41
N ARG A 455 -11.76 -5.08 -9.74
CA ARG A 455 -12.15 -6.28 -8.97
C ARG A 455 -11.54 -6.41 -7.58
N ASP A 456 -10.45 -5.70 -7.34
CA ASP A 456 -9.73 -5.64 -6.07
C ASP A 456 -8.86 -4.38 -6.01
N ARG A 457 -8.16 -4.20 -4.87
CA ARG A 457 -7.23 -3.08 -4.70
C ARG A 457 -6.01 -3.12 -5.63
N GLY A 458 -5.65 -4.26 -6.20
CA GLY A 458 -4.57 -4.41 -7.19
C GLY A 458 -4.95 -3.78 -8.53
N ILE A 459 -6.14 -4.09 -9.05
CA ILE A 459 -6.63 -3.46 -10.27
C ILE A 459 -6.93 -1.97 -10.06
N ALA A 460 -7.39 -1.58 -8.86
CA ALA A 460 -7.59 -0.17 -8.51
C ALA A 460 -6.30 0.66 -8.64
N ILE A 461 -5.17 0.15 -8.15
CA ILE A 461 -3.87 0.84 -8.28
C ILE A 461 -3.35 0.81 -9.73
N GLU A 462 -3.59 -0.25 -10.50
CA GLU A 462 -3.25 -0.29 -11.93
C GLU A 462 -3.99 0.81 -12.71
N LYS A 463 -5.30 0.99 -12.45
CA LYS A 463 -6.10 2.06 -13.10
C LYS A 463 -5.61 3.46 -12.74
N ASP A 464 -5.20 3.63 -11.49
CA ASP A 464 -4.60 4.87 -11.03
C ASP A 464 -3.33 5.20 -11.82
N TRP A 465 -2.37 4.27 -11.84
CA TRP A 465 -1.10 4.40 -12.57
C TRP A 465 -1.29 4.61 -14.07
N GLN A 466 -2.23 3.89 -14.68
CA GLN A 466 -2.58 4.00 -16.09
C GLN A 466 -2.97 5.43 -16.48
N GLY A 467 -3.62 6.20 -15.60
CA GLY A 467 -4.00 7.58 -15.91
C GLY A 467 -2.87 8.60 -15.95
N HIS A 468 -1.66 8.19 -15.56
CA HIS A 468 -0.44 9.01 -15.68
C HIS A 468 0.43 8.62 -16.88
N MET A 469 0.04 7.59 -17.64
CA MET A 469 0.75 7.21 -18.85
C MET A 469 0.45 8.18 -20.00
N LYS A 470 1.27 8.13 -21.05
CA LYS A 470 1.16 8.92 -22.28
C LYS A 470 -0.17 8.66 -23.01
N THR A 471 -0.65 7.42 -23.00
CA THR A 471 -1.92 7.02 -23.64
C THR A 471 -2.84 6.25 -22.66
N PRO A 472 -3.49 6.94 -21.70
CA PRO A 472 -4.33 6.29 -20.69
C PRO A 472 -5.52 5.50 -21.26
N GLU A 473 -6.04 5.88 -22.43
CA GLU A 473 -7.18 5.19 -23.05
C GLU A 473 -6.77 3.85 -23.70
N ARG A 474 -5.48 3.70 -24.04
CA ARG A 474 -4.90 2.51 -24.66
C ARG A 474 -3.54 2.23 -24.01
N PRO A 475 -3.50 1.55 -22.84
CA PRO A 475 -2.25 1.19 -22.21
C PRO A 475 -1.49 0.22 -23.11
N LYS A 476 -0.17 0.40 -23.21
CA LYS A 476 0.70 -0.52 -23.95
C LYS A 476 0.73 -1.89 -23.29
N THR A 477 0.78 -2.95 -24.08
CA THR A 477 0.98 -4.32 -23.62
C THR A 477 2.44 -4.77 -23.71
N LEU A 478 2.79 -5.94 -23.19
CA LEU A 478 4.12 -6.52 -23.42
C LEU A 478 4.35 -6.81 -24.91
N ALA A 479 3.31 -7.16 -25.68
CA ALA A 479 3.44 -7.31 -27.13
C ALA A 479 3.73 -5.97 -27.85
N ASP A 480 3.13 -4.86 -27.40
CA ASP A 480 3.50 -3.53 -27.92
C ASP A 480 4.98 -3.23 -27.61
N TRP A 481 5.43 -3.48 -26.37
CA TRP A 481 6.84 -3.35 -25.99
C TRP A 481 7.76 -4.28 -26.78
N ARG A 482 7.33 -5.50 -27.12
CA ARG A 482 8.09 -6.41 -27.97
C ARG A 482 8.38 -5.80 -29.33
N THR A 483 7.35 -5.23 -29.96
CA THR A 483 7.51 -4.54 -31.25
C THR A 483 8.51 -3.39 -31.16
N GLU A 484 8.46 -2.60 -30.08
CA GLU A 484 9.39 -1.50 -29.84
C GLU A 484 10.83 -1.97 -29.57
N VAL A 485 11.01 -3.06 -28.83
CA VAL A 485 12.34 -3.67 -28.56
C VAL A 485 12.92 -4.25 -29.85
N GLU A 486 12.12 -4.95 -30.66
CA GLU A 486 12.55 -5.52 -31.94
C GLU A 486 12.95 -4.45 -32.96
N ALA A 487 12.33 -3.27 -32.89
CA ALA A 487 12.68 -2.09 -33.67
C ALA A 487 13.87 -1.30 -33.09
N GLY A 488 14.37 -1.69 -31.91
CA GLY A 488 15.43 -0.98 -31.18
C GLY A 488 14.99 0.35 -30.56
N ASN A 489 13.70 0.68 -30.59
CA ASN A 489 13.17 1.96 -30.11
C ASN A 489 13.27 2.08 -28.59
N ILE A 490 13.14 0.98 -27.85
CA ILE A 490 13.34 0.94 -26.39
C ILE A 490 14.39 -0.12 -26.02
N PRO A 491 15.13 0.04 -24.89
CA PRO A 491 15.94 -1.04 -24.34
C PRO A 491 15.07 -2.23 -23.91
N LEU A 492 15.65 -3.41 -23.73
CA LEU A 492 14.92 -4.57 -23.22
C LEU A 492 14.51 -4.33 -21.75
N PRO A 493 13.21 -4.26 -21.42
CA PRO A 493 12.77 -4.15 -20.05
C PRO A 493 12.62 -5.53 -19.42
N VAL A 494 13.06 -5.67 -18.17
CA VAL A 494 12.78 -6.83 -17.33
C VAL A 494 12.23 -6.34 -16.00
N LEU A 495 10.95 -6.60 -15.77
CA LEU A 495 10.27 -6.29 -14.50
C LEU A 495 10.28 -7.57 -13.67
N ASN A 496 11.14 -7.62 -12.66
CA ASN A 496 11.35 -8.83 -11.85
C ASN A 496 10.24 -8.95 -10.80
N ALA A 497 9.62 -10.11 -10.73
CA ALA A 497 8.65 -10.50 -9.71
C ALA A 497 9.06 -11.83 -9.05
N THR A 498 8.30 -12.28 -8.05
CA THR A 498 8.57 -13.55 -7.35
C THR A 498 7.36 -14.46 -7.44
N LEU A 499 7.55 -15.72 -7.86
CA LEU A 499 6.55 -16.78 -7.73
C LEU A 499 6.59 -17.31 -6.30
N ILE A 500 5.52 -17.14 -5.53
CA ILE A 500 5.54 -17.52 -4.11
C ILE A 500 5.42 -19.03 -3.89
N ASP A 501 4.88 -19.77 -4.87
CA ASP A 501 4.66 -21.21 -4.79
C ASP A 501 5.98 -22.00 -4.74
N ASN A 502 7.02 -21.51 -5.41
CA ASN A 502 8.34 -22.16 -5.47
C ASN A 502 9.50 -21.23 -5.06
N GLY A 503 9.25 -19.94 -4.86
CA GLY A 503 10.26 -18.94 -4.49
C GLY A 503 11.17 -18.48 -5.64
N TRP A 504 10.90 -18.87 -6.88
CA TRP A 504 11.71 -18.50 -8.04
C TRP A 504 11.34 -17.11 -8.59
N ARG A 505 12.28 -16.52 -9.32
CA ARG A 505 12.05 -15.24 -10.02
C ARG A 505 11.11 -15.44 -11.21
N LEU A 506 10.22 -14.47 -11.40
CA LEU A 506 9.44 -14.30 -12.62
C LEU A 506 9.97 -13.08 -13.37
N LEU A 507 10.51 -13.30 -14.56
CA LEU A 507 10.99 -12.23 -15.44
C LEU A 507 9.85 -11.77 -16.34
N ILE A 508 9.25 -10.62 -16.03
CA ILE A 508 8.19 -10.05 -16.87
C ILE A 508 8.85 -9.16 -17.92
N THR A 509 8.96 -9.69 -19.13
CA THR A 509 9.73 -9.09 -20.22
C THR A 509 9.12 -9.46 -21.58
N PRO A 510 9.27 -8.63 -22.63
CA PRO A 510 8.77 -8.95 -23.96
C PRO A 510 9.58 -10.04 -24.69
N ALA A 511 10.77 -10.40 -24.20
CA ALA A 511 11.65 -11.42 -24.80
C ALA A 511 11.62 -12.75 -24.04
N LYS A 512 12.02 -13.85 -24.69
CA LYS A 512 12.32 -15.11 -24.00
C LYS A 512 13.77 -15.11 -23.53
N PHE A 513 13.96 -15.56 -22.30
CA PHE A 513 15.29 -15.82 -21.77
C PHE A 513 15.58 -17.32 -21.92
N PRO A 514 16.77 -17.71 -22.40
CA PRO A 514 17.16 -19.10 -22.44
C PRO A 514 17.16 -19.68 -21.04
N ASN A 515 16.51 -20.82 -20.88
CA ASN A 515 16.30 -21.44 -19.58
C ASN A 515 17.41 -22.48 -19.36
N PRO A 516 18.39 -22.22 -18.48
CA PRO A 516 19.42 -23.22 -18.20
C PRO A 516 18.79 -24.46 -17.55
N ASP A 517 19.42 -25.63 -17.73
CA ASP A 517 18.98 -26.92 -17.18
C ASP A 517 18.73 -26.88 -15.64
N GLN A 518 19.26 -25.88 -14.94
CA GLN A 518 18.95 -25.55 -13.55
C GLN A 518 18.03 -24.32 -13.46
N LYS A 519 16.72 -24.52 -13.46
CA LYS A 519 15.73 -23.44 -13.38
C LYS A 519 15.91 -22.58 -12.12
N LYS A 520 16.31 -21.33 -12.30
CA LYS A 520 16.38 -20.29 -11.23
C LYS A 520 15.42 -19.12 -11.46
N PHE A 521 14.72 -19.13 -12.59
CA PHE A 521 13.68 -18.17 -12.96
C PHE A 521 12.73 -18.78 -14.00
N PHE A 522 11.58 -18.14 -14.21
CA PHE A 522 10.72 -18.30 -15.38
C PHE A 522 10.57 -16.93 -16.05
N ASP A 523 10.59 -16.86 -17.38
CA ASP A 523 10.11 -15.68 -18.08
C ASP A 523 8.60 -15.75 -18.34
N PHE A 524 7.96 -14.60 -18.47
CA PHE A 524 6.51 -14.49 -18.68
C PHE A 524 6.03 -15.24 -19.93
N ASN A 525 6.80 -15.20 -21.03
CA ASN A 525 6.39 -15.81 -22.30
C ASN A 525 6.46 -17.35 -22.24
N SER A 526 7.37 -17.89 -21.43
CA SER A 526 7.44 -19.33 -21.14
C SER A 526 6.35 -19.78 -20.15
N LEU A 527 6.01 -18.95 -19.17
CA LEU A 527 4.99 -19.27 -18.17
C LEU A 527 3.56 -19.14 -18.72
N TYR A 528 3.34 -18.18 -19.62
CA TYR A 528 2.04 -17.86 -20.24
C TYR A 528 2.15 -17.81 -21.77
N PRO A 529 2.37 -18.95 -22.44
CA PRO A 529 2.53 -19.00 -23.90
C PRO A 529 1.28 -18.51 -24.62
N GLY A 530 1.46 -17.67 -25.65
CA GLY A 530 0.36 -17.10 -26.44
C GLY A 530 -0.50 -16.06 -25.71
N LYS A 531 -0.10 -15.65 -24.50
CA LYS A 531 -0.80 -14.64 -23.70
C LYS A 531 0.01 -13.36 -23.57
N ASP A 532 -0.67 -12.30 -23.20
CA ASP A 532 -0.15 -10.95 -23.05
C ASP A 532 -0.74 -10.27 -21.81
N ILE A 533 -0.09 -9.22 -21.33
CA ILE A 533 -0.57 -8.37 -20.23
C ILE A 533 -0.30 -6.91 -20.52
N ASP A 534 -1.06 -6.03 -19.87
CA ASP A 534 -0.73 -4.61 -19.85
C ASP A 534 0.60 -4.40 -19.12
N VAL A 535 1.41 -3.49 -19.63
CA VAL A 535 2.68 -3.10 -19.02
C VAL A 535 2.49 -2.67 -17.56
N VAL A 536 1.40 -1.95 -17.28
CA VAL A 536 1.03 -1.52 -15.93
C VAL A 536 0.78 -2.72 -15.01
N THR A 537 0.14 -3.77 -15.51
CA THR A 537 -0.04 -5.02 -14.77
C THR A 537 1.31 -5.68 -14.51
N GLY A 538 2.24 -5.68 -15.48
CA GLY A 538 3.61 -6.16 -15.28
C GLY A 538 4.37 -5.40 -14.18
N ALA A 539 4.28 -4.06 -14.19
CA ALA A 539 4.87 -3.21 -13.15
C ALA A 539 4.23 -3.47 -11.78
N ARG A 540 2.90 -3.69 -11.73
CA ARG A 540 2.19 -4.01 -10.49
C ARG A 540 2.55 -5.39 -9.96
N LEU A 541 2.70 -6.40 -10.82
CA LEU A 541 3.19 -7.74 -10.44
C LEU A 541 4.57 -7.63 -9.77
N SER A 542 5.50 -6.90 -10.39
CA SER A 542 6.81 -6.60 -9.82
C SER A 542 6.73 -5.87 -8.46
N ALA A 543 5.71 -5.01 -8.26
CA ALA A 543 5.47 -4.23 -7.05
C ALA A 543 4.35 -4.77 -6.14
N THR A 544 4.11 -6.10 -6.14
CA THR A 544 3.05 -6.73 -5.35
C THR A 544 3.45 -6.95 -3.89
N PHE A 545 3.39 -5.87 -3.10
CA PHE A 545 3.64 -5.93 -1.66
C PHE A 545 2.33 -6.16 -0.89
N PRO A 546 2.15 -7.30 -0.17
CA PRO A 546 0.85 -7.78 0.34
C PRO A 546 0.01 -6.76 1.12
N TYR A 547 0.68 -5.87 1.86
CA TYR A 547 0.04 -4.84 2.68
C TYR A 547 -0.55 -3.66 1.89
N ILE A 548 -0.18 -3.52 0.61
CA ILE A 548 -0.65 -2.47 -0.29
C ILE A 548 -1.48 -3.09 -1.41
N SER A 549 -0.93 -4.07 -2.13
CA SER A 549 -1.58 -4.78 -3.23
C SER A 549 -1.61 -6.28 -2.92
N PRO A 550 -2.66 -7.02 -3.32
CA PRO A 550 -2.77 -8.44 -3.00
C PRO A 550 -1.83 -9.25 -3.88
N ILE A 551 -1.24 -10.30 -3.29
CA ILE A 551 -0.68 -11.41 -4.07
C ILE A 551 -1.81 -11.96 -4.95
N CYS A 552 -1.54 -12.16 -6.23
CA CYS A 552 -2.55 -12.58 -7.19
C CYS A 552 -1.98 -13.61 -8.16
N ARG A 553 -2.88 -14.30 -8.85
CA ARG A 553 -2.58 -15.27 -9.92
C ARG A 553 -3.29 -14.89 -11.21
N ALA A 554 -2.98 -15.55 -12.32
CA ALA A 554 -3.67 -15.29 -13.57
C ALA A 554 -5.15 -15.68 -13.48
N ASP A 555 -6.05 -14.90 -14.09
CA ASP A 555 -7.47 -15.26 -14.18
C ASP A 555 -7.69 -16.35 -15.24
N ASP A 556 -7.66 -17.61 -14.78
CA ASP A 556 -7.88 -18.82 -15.56
C ASP A 556 -9.32 -18.96 -16.08
N ARG A 557 -10.26 -18.13 -15.62
CA ARG A 557 -11.68 -18.15 -16.04
C ARG A 557 -11.92 -17.40 -17.34
N ILE A 558 -10.99 -16.53 -17.76
CA ILE A 558 -11.12 -15.68 -18.94
C ILE A 558 -10.25 -16.18 -20.08
N ALA A 559 -9.18 -16.90 -19.76
CA ALA A 559 -8.25 -17.38 -20.75
C ALA A 559 -8.73 -18.72 -21.32
N ASP A 560 -9.55 -18.62 -22.38
CA ASP A 560 -9.81 -19.74 -23.28
C ASP A 560 -8.47 -20.32 -23.69
N SER A 561 -8.19 -21.52 -23.20
CA SER A 561 -6.96 -22.24 -23.48
C SER A 561 -7.39 -23.56 -24.05
N GLY A 562 -7.39 -23.64 -25.38
CA GLY A 562 -7.35 -24.92 -26.06
C GLY A 562 -6.22 -25.75 -25.44
N ASP A 563 -6.58 -26.91 -24.90
CA ASP A 563 -5.73 -28.03 -24.47
C ASP A 563 -4.58 -27.81 -23.48
N GLY A 564 -4.35 -26.60 -22.94
CA GLY A 564 -3.31 -26.34 -21.93
C GLY A 564 -3.84 -25.74 -20.62
N LYS A 565 -3.51 -26.35 -19.46
CA LYS A 565 -3.72 -25.68 -18.17
C LYS A 565 -2.77 -24.49 -18.05
N ILE A 566 -3.31 -23.28 -17.95
CA ILE A 566 -2.52 -22.07 -17.64
C ILE A 566 -1.85 -22.23 -16.28
N ALA A 567 -0.62 -21.73 -16.18
CA ALA A 567 0.14 -21.68 -14.93
C ALA A 567 -0.66 -20.93 -13.85
N ASN A 568 -0.84 -21.60 -12.71
CA ASN A 568 -1.70 -21.13 -11.63
C ASN A 568 -0.91 -20.54 -10.45
N ASP A 569 0.30 -20.05 -10.73
CA ASP A 569 1.23 -19.55 -9.72
C ASP A 569 0.83 -18.15 -9.23
N HIS A 570 1.06 -17.92 -7.95
CA HIS A 570 0.85 -16.65 -7.27
C HIS A 570 2.11 -15.78 -7.37
N VAL A 571 1.90 -14.52 -7.76
CA VAL A 571 2.98 -13.56 -7.99
C VAL A 571 3.01 -12.52 -6.86
N ALA A 572 4.20 -12.31 -6.31
CA ALA A 572 4.50 -11.29 -5.30
C ALA A 572 5.65 -10.37 -5.76
N ASP A 573 5.93 -9.36 -4.95
CA ASP A 573 7.00 -8.38 -5.17
C ASP A 573 8.34 -9.04 -5.50
N GLY A 574 9.05 -8.52 -6.51
CA GLY A 574 10.36 -9.04 -6.92
C GLY A 574 11.43 -8.91 -5.83
N GLY A 575 11.27 -7.95 -4.91
CA GLY A 575 12.19 -7.73 -3.80
C GLY A 575 12.28 -8.90 -2.80
N TYR A 576 11.38 -9.88 -2.89
CA TYR A 576 11.48 -11.11 -2.10
C TYR A 576 12.59 -12.03 -2.61
N SER A 577 12.82 -12.06 -3.92
CA SER A 577 13.85 -12.87 -4.57
C SER A 577 15.11 -12.04 -4.87
N ASP A 578 15.01 -11.02 -5.74
CA ASP A 578 16.07 -10.10 -6.12
C ASP A 578 15.57 -8.65 -6.02
N ASN A 579 16.12 -7.86 -5.09
CA ASN A 579 15.69 -6.48 -4.87
C ASN A 579 16.36 -5.45 -5.80
N SER A 580 17.51 -5.75 -6.40
CA SER A 580 18.24 -4.81 -7.27
C SER A 580 17.97 -5.06 -8.76
N GLY A 581 17.59 -6.30 -9.11
CA GLY A 581 17.53 -6.77 -10.48
C GLY A 581 18.92 -7.12 -11.05
N PHE A 582 19.95 -7.08 -10.21
CA PHE A 582 21.34 -7.25 -10.61
C PHE A 582 21.66 -8.67 -11.06
N VAL A 583 21.07 -9.68 -10.42
CA VAL A 583 21.31 -11.09 -10.78
C VAL A 583 20.77 -11.36 -12.18
N THR A 584 19.56 -10.88 -12.46
CA THR A 584 18.94 -10.99 -13.80
C THR A 584 19.77 -10.27 -14.86
N ALA A 585 20.36 -9.12 -14.52
CA ALA A 585 21.22 -8.36 -15.43
C ALA A 585 22.53 -9.10 -15.76
N LEU A 586 23.15 -9.74 -14.76
CA LEU A 586 24.34 -10.57 -14.98
C LEU A 586 24.03 -11.84 -15.79
N GLU A 587 22.90 -12.51 -15.53
CA GLU A 587 22.48 -13.68 -16.32
C GLU A 587 22.20 -13.29 -17.78
N TRP A 588 21.62 -12.12 -18.03
CA TRP A 588 21.47 -11.58 -19.38
C TRP A 588 22.83 -11.36 -20.06
N LEU A 589 23.79 -10.73 -19.37
CA LEU A 589 25.14 -10.54 -19.90
C LEU A 589 25.88 -11.86 -20.15
N ASP A 590 25.72 -12.84 -19.26
CA ASP A 590 26.34 -14.16 -19.38
C ASP A 590 25.89 -14.87 -20.66
N GLU A 591 24.59 -14.80 -20.97
CA GLU A 591 24.02 -15.35 -22.20
C GLU A 591 24.54 -14.63 -23.45
N LEU A 592 24.60 -13.30 -23.43
CA LEU A 592 25.09 -12.52 -24.57
C LEU A 592 26.57 -12.81 -24.89
N LEU A 593 27.37 -13.05 -23.86
CA LEU A 593 28.82 -13.29 -23.99
C LEU A 593 29.18 -14.78 -24.12
N GLY A 594 28.23 -15.70 -23.92
CA GLY A 594 28.47 -17.15 -23.87
C GLY A 594 28.31 -17.90 -25.20
N GLY A 595 27.84 -17.26 -26.26
CA GLY A 595 27.56 -17.92 -27.55
C GLY A 595 28.81 -18.29 -28.37
N GLU A 596 28.82 -19.49 -28.96
CA GLU A 596 29.96 -20.04 -29.74
C GLU A 596 30.35 -19.26 -31.02
N GLU A 597 29.54 -18.28 -31.47
CA GLU A 597 29.75 -17.54 -32.73
C GLU A 597 30.26 -16.09 -32.57
N THR A 598 30.40 -15.53 -31.38
CA THR A 598 30.65 -14.08 -31.24
C THR A 598 32.09 -13.71 -30.93
N THR A 599 32.84 -13.24 -31.94
CA THR A 599 33.82 -12.16 -31.73
C THR A 599 33.12 -10.96 -31.09
N PRO A 600 33.77 -10.17 -30.22
CA PRO A 600 33.09 -9.20 -29.36
C PRO A 600 32.57 -8.01 -30.17
N GLU A 601 31.30 -8.06 -30.58
CA GLU A 601 30.52 -6.87 -30.99
C GLU A 601 30.27 -5.93 -29.80
N ILE A 602 30.53 -6.37 -28.57
CA ILE A 602 30.45 -5.56 -27.34
C ILE A 602 31.86 -5.47 -26.75
N LYS A 603 32.40 -4.27 -26.64
CA LYS A 603 33.74 -4.03 -26.06
C LYS A 603 33.70 -3.23 -24.77
N ARG A 604 32.58 -2.54 -24.50
CA ARG A 604 32.41 -1.74 -23.28
C ARG A 604 31.06 -2.03 -22.65
N ILE A 605 31.07 -2.35 -21.36
CA ILE A 605 29.86 -2.56 -20.55
C ILE A 605 29.89 -1.58 -19.39
N LEU A 606 28.84 -0.75 -19.30
CA LEU A 606 28.58 0.11 -18.16
C LEU A 606 27.41 -0.45 -17.36
N ILE A 607 27.65 -0.90 -16.13
CA ILE A 607 26.60 -1.37 -15.23
C ILE A 607 26.25 -0.24 -14.25
N LEU A 608 25.01 0.23 -14.31
CA LEU A 608 24.45 1.25 -13.43
C LEU A 608 23.49 0.62 -12.44
N GLN A 609 23.78 0.74 -11.14
CA GLN A 609 22.86 0.29 -10.10
C GLN A 609 22.21 1.47 -9.39
N ILE A 610 20.92 1.69 -9.65
CA ILE A 610 20.13 2.75 -9.06
C ILE A 610 19.61 2.28 -7.69
N ASN A 611 20.11 2.94 -6.64
CA ASN A 611 19.81 2.64 -5.26
C ASN A 611 18.96 3.79 -4.65
N PRO A 612 17.68 3.54 -4.32
CA PRO A 612 16.75 4.60 -3.92
C PRO A 612 16.89 5.13 -2.50
N PHE A 613 17.86 4.62 -1.74
CA PHE A 613 18.11 4.97 -0.35
C PHE A 613 19.60 5.32 -0.16
N PRO A 614 19.95 6.10 0.88
CA PRO A 614 21.33 6.37 1.22
C PRO A 614 22.14 5.11 1.45
N GLU A 615 23.42 5.20 1.08
CA GLU A 615 24.40 4.18 1.40
C GLU A 615 24.53 4.08 2.93
N THR A 616 24.02 2.98 3.47
CA THR A 616 24.06 2.71 4.90
C THR A 616 25.33 1.96 5.21
N LYS A 617 26.26 2.60 5.93
CA LYS A 617 27.42 1.88 6.50
C LYS A 617 26.93 0.93 7.59
N PRO A 618 27.51 -0.29 7.71
CA PRO A 618 27.20 -1.19 8.81
C PRO A 618 27.35 -0.43 10.14
N LYS A 619 26.27 -0.28 10.90
CA LYS A 619 26.36 0.29 12.26
C LYS A 619 26.96 -0.79 13.15
N GLU A 620 28.15 -0.54 13.69
CA GLU A 620 28.91 -1.51 14.51
C GLU A 620 28.17 -1.96 15.77
N GLU A 621 27.26 -1.14 16.32
CA GLU A 621 26.42 -1.54 17.45
C GLU A 621 24.96 -1.12 17.28
N PRO A 622 23.98 -2.01 17.55
CA PRO A 622 22.59 -1.61 17.66
C PRO A 622 22.45 -0.61 18.82
N LYS A 623 21.78 0.53 18.58
CA LYS A 623 21.39 1.44 19.67
C LYS A 623 20.69 0.60 20.74
N LYS A 624 21.23 0.58 21.97
CA LYS A 624 20.61 -0.08 23.14
C LYS A 624 19.25 0.57 23.43
N GLU A 625 18.22 0.17 22.70
CA GLU A 625 16.86 0.62 22.97
C GLU A 625 16.38 0.02 24.29
N LYS A 626 15.63 0.80 25.07
CA LYS A 626 15.02 0.38 26.33
C LYS A 626 14.21 -0.90 26.12
N ASN A 627 14.21 -1.82 27.09
CA ASN A 627 13.40 -3.05 27.09
C ASN A 627 11.93 -2.77 26.77
N ARG A 628 11.55 -2.93 25.50
CA ARG A 628 10.20 -2.74 24.96
C ARG A 628 9.57 -4.10 24.63
N GLY A 629 9.68 -5.07 25.53
CA GLY A 629 9.30 -6.47 25.26
C GLY A 629 7.90 -6.65 24.70
N LEU A 630 6.87 -6.05 25.32
CA LEU A 630 5.49 -6.15 24.84
C LEU A 630 5.28 -5.44 23.49
N PHE A 631 5.87 -4.26 23.31
CA PHE A 631 5.77 -3.51 22.06
C PHE A 631 6.48 -4.23 20.90
N MET A 632 7.64 -4.83 21.16
CA MET A 632 8.35 -5.65 20.18
C MET A 632 7.63 -6.98 19.92
N ALA A 633 6.94 -7.56 20.91
CA ALA A 633 6.12 -8.75 20.67
C ALA A 633 4.91 -8.48 19.78
N THR A 634 4.32 -7.28 19.83
CA THR A 634 3.11 -6.94 19.07
C THR A 634 3.40 -6.28 17.72
N ILE A 635 4.32 -5.32 17.67
CA ILE A 635 4.64 -4.52 16.48
C ILE A 635 6.00 -4.90 15.89
N GLY A 636 6.81 -5.69 16.61
CA GLY A 636 8.17 -6.07 16.17
C GLY A 636 8.22 -6.81 14.85
N PRO A 637 7.31 -7.75 14.49
CA PRO A 637 7.32 -8.36 13.16
C PRO A 637 7.13 -7.34 12.02
N LEU A 638 6.21 -6.39 12.18
CA LEU A 638 6.01 -5.28 11.23
C LEU A 638 7.26 -4.38 11.20
N LEU A 639 7.78 -3.96 12.35
CA LEU A 639 9.01 -3.16 12.41
C LEU A 639 10.20 -3.88 11.82
N GLY A 640 10.31 -5.20 12.02
CA GLY A 640 11.34 -6.06 11.46
C GLY A 640 11.28 -6.04 9.94
N LEU A 641 10.11 -6.31 9.36
CA LEU A 641 9.93 -6.29 7.90
C LEU A 641 10.41 -4.98 7.26
N PHE A 642 10.16 -3.83 7.91
CA PHE A 642 10.57 -2.53 7.39
C PHE A 642 12.01 -2.13 7.76
N LYS A 643 12.48 -2.44 8.97
CA LYS A 643 13.84 -2.09 9.43
C LYS A 643 14.90 -3.00 8.83
N VAL A 644 14.58 -4.27 8.56
CA VAL A 644 15.52 -5.25 7.97
C VAL A 644 15.82 -4.91 6.51
N ARG A 645 14.94 -4.14 5.86
CA ARG A 645 15.10 -3.71 4.48
C ARG A 645 16.42 -2.95 4.23
N GLU A 646 16.77 -1.98 5.08
CA GLU A 646 18.01 -1.20 4.92
C GLU A 646 19.28 -2.08 5.04
N PRO A 647 19.47 -2.88 6.10
CA PRO A 647 20.63 -3.78 6.20
C PRO A 647 20.67 -4.88 5.13
N ILE A 648 19.51 -5.42 4.71
CA ILE A 648 19.47 -6.40 3.61
C ILE A 648 19.94 -5.74 2.30
N LEU A 649 19.52 -4.50 2.03
CA LEU A 649 20.00 -3.75 0.87
C LEU A 649 21.53 -3.59 0.92
N THR A 650 22.09 -3.19 2.06
CA THR A 650 23.55 -3.06 2.21
C THR A 650 24.28 -4.40 1.99
N SER A 651 23.81 -5.46 2.65
CA SER A 651 24.44 -6.79 2.55
C SER A 651 24.32 -7.37 1.14
N ARG A 652 23.20 -7.14 0.45
CA ARG A 652 23.03 -7.58 -0.93
C ARG A 652 23.91 -6.79 -1.87
N ASN A 653 24.01 -5.47 -1.72
CA ASN A 653 24.91 -4.66 -2.54
C ASN A 653 26.37 -5.13 -2.42
N SER A 654 26.84 -5.50 -1.21
CA SER A 654 28.18 -6.09 -1.07
C SER A 654 28.31 -7.45 -1.78
N THR A 655 27.30 -8.32 -1.68
CA THR A 655 27.30 -9.61 -2.38
C THR A 655 27.23 -9.45 -3.91
N GLU A 656 26.51 -8.44 -4.40
CA GLU A 656 26.41 -8.11 -5.83
C GLU A 656 27.74 -7.61 -6.38
N VAL A 657 28.47 -6.78 -5.61
CA VAL A 657 29.84 -6.37 -5.95
C VAL A 657 30.76 -7.59 -5.98
N GLU A 658 30.71 -8.47 -4.98
CA GLU A 658 31.50 -9.72 -4.98
C GLU A 658 31.16 -10.62 -6.16
N LEU A 659 29.87 -10.75 -6.51
CA LEU A 659 29.41 -11.52 -7.66
C LEU A 659 29.92 -10.93 -8.97
N LEU A 660 29.92 -9.60 -9.10
CA LEU A 660 30.50 -8.91 -10.25
C LEU A 660 32.00 -9.15 -10.35
N GLU A 661 32.74 -9.04 -9.24
CA GLU A 661 34.18 -9.31 -9.22
C GLU A 661 34.49 -10.76 -9.63
N GLN A 662 33.69 -11.72 -9.19
CA GLN A 662 33.82 -13.12 -9.60
C GLN A 662 33.50 -13.30 -11.09
N TRP A 663 32.42 -12.68 -11.56
CA TRP A 663 32.02 -12.72 -12.96
C TRP A 663 33.07 -12.09 -13.89
N GLN A 664 33.68 -10.97 -13.47
CA GLN A 664 34.81 -10.34 -14.15
C GLN A 664 36.06 -11.22 -14.14
N LYS A 665 36.42 -11.82 -13.00
CA LYS A 665 37.57 -12.74 -12.89
C LYS A 665 37.44 -13.95 -13.81
N ALA A 666 36.25 -14.52 -13.92
CA ALA A 666 35.98 -15.64 -14.81
C ALA A 666 36.18 -15.31 -16.31
N ARG A 667 36.27 -14.01 -16.64
CA ARG A 667 36.40 -13.48 -18.01
C ARG A 667 37.68 -12.67 -18.22
N GLN A 668 38.66 -12.77 -17.32
CA GLN A 668 39.92 -12.02 -17.40
C GLN A 668 40.76 -12.34 -18.65
N ASP A 669 40.57 -13.50 -19.27
CA ASP A 669 41.27 -13.91 -20.49
C ASP A 669 40.73 -13.20 -21.76
N ASP A 670 39.60 -12.49 -21.66
CA ASP A 670 39.00 -11.72 -22.75
C ASP A 670 39.58 -10.30 -22.77
N GLU A 671 40.83 -10.16 -23.25
CA GLU A 671 41.63 -8.91 -23.20
C GLU A 671 40.98 -7.67 -23.87
N GLN A 672 39.80 -7.80 -24.48
CA GLN A 672 39.12 -6.74 -25.23
C GLN A 672 37.86 -6.16 -24.57
N LEU A 673 37.41 -6.67 -23.41
CA LEU A 673 36.16 -6.25 -22.76
C LEU A 673 36.41 -5.32 -21.56
N GLU A 674 36.02 -4.05 -21.68
CA GLU A 674 36.09 -3.06 -20.60
C GLU A 674 34.76 -3.01 -19.83
N ILE A 675 34.77 -3.32 -18.52
CA ILE A 675 33.57 -3.34 -17.67
C ILE A 675 33.71 -2.31 -16.56
N GLU A 676 32.77 -1.39 -16.48
CA GLU A 676 32.73 -0.32 -15.49
C GLU A 676 31.41 -0.37 -14.71
N TYR A 677 31.46 -0.24 -13.38
CA TYR A 677 30.31 -0.34 -12.49
C TYR A 677 30.14 0.89 -11.62
N PHE A 678 28.91 1.45 -11.60
CA PHE A 678 28.58 2.66 -10.86
C PHE A 678 27.29 2.46 -10.03
N PRO A 679 27.39 2.39 -8.70
CA PRO A 679 26.24 2.44 -7.83
C PRO A 679 25.81 3.90 -7.56
N ILE A 680 24.56 4.22 -7.88
CA ILE A 680 23.95 5.55 -7.72
C ILE A 680 22.97 5.51 -6.56
N PHE A 681 23.48 5.78 -5.36
CA PHE A 681 22.68 5.90 -4.14
C PHE A 681 21.98 7.25 -4.06
N PHE A 682 20.76 7.29 -3.54
CA PHE A 682 20.13 8.51 -3.07
C PHE A 682 21.03 9.16 -2.00
N PRO A 683 21.29 10.47 -2.00
CA PRO A 683 22.25 11.04 -1.06
C PRO A 683 21.64 11.19 0.33
N SER A 684 22.47 11.15 1.37
CA SER A 684 22.05 11.62 2.70
C SER A 684 21.86 13.13 2.66
N ILE A 685 20.60 13.58 2.68
CA ILE A 685 20.25 15.00 2.72
C ILE A 685 20.12 15.43 4.18
N THR A 686 20.97 16.35 4.62
CA THR A 686 20.83 17.06 5.90
C THR A 686 19.83 18.21 5.74
N GLU A 687 18.57 17.85 5.61
CA GLU A 687 17.45 18.72 5.91
C GLU A 687 16.73 18.06 7.07
N SER A 688 16.33 18.82 8.09
CA SER A 688 15.69 18.27 9.29
C SER A 688 14.40 17.52 8.94
N PHE A 689 14.52 16.25 8.57
CA PHE A 689 13.46 15.44 8.00
C PHE A 689 13.55 13.97 8.44
N TYR A 690 13.34 13.78 9.74
CA TYR A 690 12.74 12.56 10.34
C TYR A 690 13.61 11.50 10.98
N SER A 691 14.93 11.58 10.94
CA SER A 691 15.73 10.99 12.02
C SER A 691 15.81 11.95 13.23
N ALA A 692 16.11 11.44 14.42
CA ALA A 692 16.42 12.30 15.59
C ALA A 692 17.67 13.17 15.33
N GLU A 693 18.46 12.80 14.31
CA GLU A 693 19.67 13.46 13.85
C GLU A 693 19.45 14.49 12.72
N GLY A 694 18.23 14.61 12.17
CA GLY A 694 17.91 15.61 11.14
C GLY A 694 18.28 15.22 9.71
N GLU A 695 18.27 13.93 9.39
CA GLU A 695 18.46 13.38 8.04
C GLU A 695 17.12 12.96 7.42
N TYR A 696 16.99 13.08 6.09
CA TYR A 696 15.80 12.65 5.32
C TYR A 696 15.56 11.13 5.39
N GLU A 697 14.44 10.72 5.99
CA GLU A 697 13.94 9.33 5.94
C GLU A 697 12.85 9.17 4.87
N PRO A 698 13.09 8.39 3.80
CA PRO A 698 12.09 8.21 2.76
C PRO A 698 10.85 7.43 3.24
N PRO A 699 9.64 7.76 2.76
CA PRO A 699 8.42 7.09 3.20
C PRO A 699 8.29 5.68 2.61
N LEU A 700 7.53 4.84 3.32
CA LEU A 700 7.22 3.45 2.96
C LEU A 700 5.77 3.27 2.46
N SER A 701 5.12 4.38 2.11
CA SER A 701 3.76 4.41 1.56
C SER A 701 3.75 4.67 0.06
N TRP A 702 2.66 4.37 -0.64
CA TRP A 702 2.45 4.77 -2.05
C TRP A 702 1.98 6.22 -2.21
N LYS A 703 2.61 7.12 -1.47
CA LYS A 703 2.32 8.54 -1.47
C LYS A 703 3.55 9.33 -1.03
N LEU A 704 3.91 10.33 -1.83
CA LEU A 704 4.92 11.34 -1.50
C LEU A 704 4.25 12.68 -1.27
N THR A 705 4.72 13.39 -0.25
CA THR A 705 4.44 14.81 -0.06
C THR A 705 5.24 15.65 -1.05
N LYS A 706 4.83 16.89 -1.29
CA LYS A 706 5.57 17.85 -2.12
C LYS A 706 7.02 18.00 -1.65
N LYS A 707 7.24 18.06 -0.33
CA LYS A 707 8.58 18.12 0.26
C LYS A 707 9.42 16.89 -0.04
N GLU A 708 8.83 15.69 0.02
CA GLU A 708 9.53 14.45 -0.32
C GLU A 708 9.83 14.35 -1.83
N LYS A 709 8.95 14.85 -2.70
CA LYS A 709 9.24 15.00 -4.14
C LYS A 709 10.38 15.98 -4.38
N ASP A 710 10.36 17.12 -3.70
CA ASP A 710 11.42 18.13 -3.78
C ASP A 710 12.75 17.58 -3.24
N ALA A 711 12.72 16.73 -2.21
CA ALA A 711 13.91 16.04 -1.70
C ALA A 711 14.51 15.08 -2.73
N ILE A 712 13.69 14.38 -3.52
CA ILE A 712 14.18 13.54 -4.63
C ILE A 712 14.94 14.40 -5.66
N ARG A 713 14.32 15.50 -6.11
CA ARG A 713 14.93 16.42 -7.08
C ARG A 713 16.20 17.07 -6.55
N LYS A 714 16.18 17.51 -5.29
CA LYS A 714 17.34 18.08 -4.62
C LYS A 714 18.46 17.05 -4.50
N GLY A 715 18.13 15.82 -4.10
CA GLY A 715 19.10 14.73 -4.00
C GLY A 715 19.81 14.46 -5.34
N TRP A 716 19.08 14.50 -6.46
CA TRP A 716 19.71 14.41 -7.78
C TRP A 716 20.71 15.55 -8.02
N LYS A 717 20.29 16.81 -7.82
CA LYS A 717 21.15 17.99 -7.98
C LYS A 717 22.40 17.92 -7.09
N ASP A 718 22.23 17.53 -5.83
CA ASP A 718 23.33 17.41 -4.86
C ASP A 718 24.38 16.39 -5.34
N ILE A 719 23.98 15.26 -5.93
CA ILE A 719 24.94 14.26 -6.45
C ILE A 719 25.62 14.74 -7.72
N VAL A 720 24.91 15.45 -8.60
CA VAL A 720 25.50 16.02 -9.82
C VAL A 720 26.57 17.06 -9.48
N GLU A 721 26.30 17.95 -8.52
CA GLU A 721 27.16 19.09 -8.18
C GLU A 721 28.32 18.74 -7.23
N LYS A 722 28.16 17.71 -6.38
CA LYS A 722 29.16 17.37 -5.36
C LYS A 722 30.50 16.95 -5.97
N ASP A 723 31.58 17.55 -5.47
CA ASP A 723 32.93 17.22 -5.94
C ASP A 723 33.29 15.77 -5.58
N LYS A 724 33.96 15.08 -6.52
CA LYS A 724 34.23 13.62 -6.50
C LYS A 724 32.98 12.72 -6.47
N SER A 725 31.81 13.19 -6.90
CA SER A 725 30.62 12.34 -7.01
C SER A 725 30.77 11.21 -8.04
N THR A 726 29.99 10.14 -7.84
CA THR A 726 29.79 9.04 -8.79
C THR A 726 29.44 9.56 -10.19
N ILE A 727 28.60 10.60 -10.28
CA ILE A 727 28.14 11.17 -11.55
C ILE A 727 29.27 11.94 -12.26
N LYS A 728 30.12 12.67 -11.54
CA LYS A 728 31.28 13.36 -12.15
C LYS A 728 32.29 12.35 -12.72
N LYS A 729 32.53 11.24 -12.01
CA LYS A 729 33.36 10.13 -12.51
C LYS A 729 32.73 9.49 -13.76
N LEU A 730 31.42 9.27 -13.73
CA LEU A 730 30.67 8.72 -14.86
C LEU A 730 30.73 9.66 -16.09
N LYS A 731 30.55 10.98 -15.90
CA LYS A 731 30.72 11.98 -16.96
C LYS A 731 32.11 11.94 -17.57
N ASN A 732 33.15 11.89 -16.75
CA ASN A 732 34.53 11.81 -17.22
C ASN A 732 34.79 10.50 -17.99
N LEU A 733 34.27 9.37 -17.50
CA LEU A 733 34.33 8.10 -18.22
C LEU A 733 33.63 8.20 -19.57
N TRP A 734 32.38 8.66 -19.59
CA TRP A 734 31.52 8.68 -20.77
C TRP A 734 32.00 9.68 -21.84
N LEU A 735 32.22 10.93 -21.45
CA LEU A 735 32.49 12.04 -22.38
C LEU A 735 33.96 12.19 -22.73
N GLU A 736 34.87 11.93 -21.79
CA GLU A 736 36.31 12.15 -21.99
C GLU A 736 37.05 10.86 -22.35
N LYS A 737 36.85 9.77 -21.58
CA LYS A 737 37.56 8.50 -21.80
C LYS A 737 36.95 7.67 -22.94
N TRP A 738 35.62 7.57 -23.01
CA TRP A 738 34.91 6.79 -24.02
C TRP A 738 34.48 7.61 -25.24
N ASN A 739 34.53 8.95 -25.16
CA ASN A 739 34.16 9.89 -26.22
C ASN A 739 32.74 9.67 -26.77
N MET A 740 31.78 9.38 -25.89
CA MET A 740 30.37 9.11 -26.19
C MET A 740 29.54 10.41 -26.22
N LYS A 741 29.82 11.30 -27.17
CA LYS A 741 29.12 12.59 -27.30
C LYS A 741 27.77 12.51 -28.00
#